data_AF-A0A011NVC5-F1
#
_entry.id   AF-A0A011NVC5-F1
#
_cell.length_a   1.000
_cell.length_b   1.000
_cell.length_c   1.000
_cell.angle_alpha   90.00
_cell.angle_beta   90.00
_cell.angle_gamma   90.00
#
_symmetry.space_group_name_H-M   'P 1'
#
loop_
_entity.id
_entity.type
_entity.pdbx_description
1 polymer ?
#
loop_
_entity_poly.entity_id
_entity_poly.type
_entity_poly.pdbx_seq_one_letter_code
_entity_poly.pdbx_strand_id
1 'polypeptide(L)'
;MTTPLLEQYKPYKGPESYQVEDAAFFFGRREAADQIVAHVLSAHMSLLHAQSGAGKTSLLNALVIPQLEERGWTPVRILPQNDPVRATRIACLQYVVPPPEAEAFALRRALDGLFGAADDPTLDELLARYDDPGALPVHDARRRCLISPVLLDEVGAHHPALDGGKVTPYICRLLRSSLDLQSVADHLAAIGTACGTGAESWQPVRGDTHVRQLLQTLQSPACRAAYATTLGYLDLPVRELRPFIENLLHIYGSARPGFCLVLLFDQFEELFTRFVDPGSLHASSSQEMPDWRLRIEFIDELRTLCREAPAAGERRRDGRRAVLPVRYLISMRSEYIAQLRPIREFVPELDRSAYQLELLTQLSARQAIEEPAVLYGYTYEEECFNQILADLLKEERYIEPAHLSLVCEKLWFESGCKLVRQQSATAAGELPTVPLATYAGRLHGAKGILRDFLQDFLVALADDDERREALELIEPLITGSGTRNIVERRQLIHVPFRDATQRTALLDKLVNRTLVRIEPRLGGQFIEITHEFLIQAVQEALQKYLYGNVEFQQFRVALRALAESQRDPAASATDSVINRAEFGILDRNRQRVQWNGWAVEQMLRAWLCHGAGSEQRATLRYWLDAASGLASVADLGTIRQRIAGSGAGQGFLSRPELQQINANRDRQPFTPAERQAILRSELLRATAEEHADVRYWTLQVMQ
;
A
#
# COMPACT_ATOMS: atom_id res chain seq x y z
N MET A 1 6.26 18.49 -23.29
CA MET A 1 6.40 17.64 -22.11
C MET A 1 7.29 18.36 -21.11
N THR A 2 6.89 18.46 -19.84
CA THR A 2 7.76 18.94 -18.76
C THR A 2 8.96 18.00 -18.68
N THR A 3 10.17 18.53 -18.88
CA THR A 3 11.42 17.82 -18.64
C THR A 3 11.32 17.21 -17.23
N PRO A 4 11.39 15.88 -17.06
CA PRO A 4 11.43 15.32 -15.72
C PRO A 4 12.66 15.90 -15.05
N LEU A 5 12.47 16.56 -13.91
CA LEU A 5 13.60 17.04 -13.12
C LEU A 5 14.51 15.83 -12.89
N LEU A 6 15.81 15.95 -13.18
CA LEU A 6 16.84 14.94 -12.89
C LEU A 6 16.75 14.38 -11.45
N GLU A 7 16.09 15.11 -10.55
CA GLU A 7 15.79 14.73 -9.17
C GLU A 7 14.81 13.55 -9.02
N GLN A 8 13.97 13.26 -10.03
CA GLN A 8 13.04 12.13 -9.98
C GLN A 8 13.72 10.77 -10.22
N TYR A 9 14.87 10.75 -10.89
CA TYR A 9 15.50 9.53 -11.36
C TYR A 9 16.85 9.32 -10.66
N LYS A 10 16.80 8.63 -9.52
CA LYS A 10 17.92 8.26 -8.63
C LYS A 10 18.49 6.86 -8.95
N PRO A 11 19.79 6.58 -8.70
CA PRO A 11 20.41 5.26 -8.88
C PRO A 11 19.85 4.20 -7.93
N TYR A 12 19.48 4.60 -6.71
CA TYR A 12 18.98 3.68 -5.68
C TYR A 12 17.53 3.97 -5.34
N LYS A 13 16.74 2.92 -5.11
CA LYS A 13 15.29 3.01 -4.87
C LYS A 13 14.91 3.27 -3.41
N GLY A 14 15.87 3.27 -2.48
CA GLY A 14 15.57 3.40 -1.06
C GLY A 14 14.77 2.21 -0.53
N PRO A 15 13.67 2.42 0.22
CA PRO A 15 12.82 1.34 0.73
C PRO A 15 11.89 0.73 -0.35
N GLU A 16 11.78 1.36 -1.52
CA GLU A 16 10.96 0.84 -2.62
C GLU A 16 11.61 -0.37 -3.30
N SER A 17 10.78 -1.26 -3.86
CA SER A 17 11.27 -2.34 -4.72
C SER A 17 11.70 -1.82 -6.09
N TYR A 18 12.79 -2.37 -6.63
CA TYR A 18 13.19 -2.12 -8.02
C TYR A 18 12.13 -2.69 -8.96
N GLN A 19 11.80 -1.94 -10.00
CA GLN A 19 10.87 -2.36 -11.04
C GLN A 19 11.62 -2.85 -12.28
N VAL A 20 10.87 -3.30 -13.29
CA VAL A 20 11.42 -3.85 -14.54
C VAL A 20 12.24 -2.79 -15.29
N GLU A 21 11.78 -1.54 -15.26
CA GLU A 21 12.48 -0.38 -15.84
C GLU A 21 13.76 0.01 -15.07
N ASP A 22 13.96 -0.50 -13.86
CA ASP A 22 15.16 -0.24 -13.06
C ASP A 22 16.25 -1.33 -13.23
N ALA A 23 16.04 -2.31 -14.13
CA ALA A 23 16.94 -3.46 -14.33
C ALA A 23 18.41 -3.06 -14.52
N ALA A 24 18.68 -1.98 -15.27
CA ALA A 24 20.03 -1.48 -15.54
C ALA A 24 20.77 -0.97 -14.28
N PHE A 25 20.06 -0.76 -13.16
CA PHE A 25 20.61 -0.25 -11.91
C PHE A 25 20.57 -1.27 -10.77
N PHE A 26 20.12 -2.52 -11.03
CA PHE A 26 19.97 -3.55 -10.01
C PHE A 26 21.09 -4.59 -10.09
N PHE A 27 22.10 -4.42 -9.23
CA PHE A 27 23.32 -5.24 -9.20
C PHE A 27 23.42 -6.14 -7.95
N GLY A 28 24.43 -7.02 -7.93
CA GLY A 28 24.69 -7.92 -6.81
C GLY A 28 23.78 -9.16 -6.73
N ARG A 29 22.84 -9.31 -7.66
CA ARG A 29 21.82 -10.38 -7.64
C ARG A 29 21.74 -11.24 -8.91
N ARG A 30 22.69 -11.10 -9.83
CA ARG A 30 22.70 -11.81 -11.11
C ARG A 30 22.71 -13.34 -10.92
N GLU A 31 23.60 -13.86 -10.07
CA GLU A 31 23.68 -15.30 -9.81
C GLU A 31 22.37 -15.89 -9.26
N ALA A 32 21.73 -15.19 -8.30
CA ALA A 32 20.45 -15.59 -7.75
C ALA A 32 19.33 -15.58 -8.81
N ALA A 33 19.34 -14.60 -9.71
CA ALA A 33 18.41 -14.55 -10.83
C ALA A 33 18.63 -15.70 -11.81
N ASP A 34 19.88 -16.00 -12.15
CA ASP A 34 20.22 -17.09 -13.08
C ASP A 34 19.81 -18.45 -12.51
N GLN A 35 20.02 -18.67 -11.21
CA GLN A 35 19.60 -19.89 -10.49
C GLN A 35 18.08 -20.07 -10.49
N ILE A 36 17.31 -19.02 -10.14
CA ILE A 36 15.85 -19.13 -10.13
C ILE A 36 15.27 -19.29 -11.53
N VAL A 37 15.84 -18.63 -12.54
CA VAL A 37 15.46 -18.83 -13.94
C VAL A 37 15.74 -20.27 -14.36
N ALA A 38 16.90 -20.83 -14.03
CA ALA A 38 17.21 -22.25 -14.31
C ALA A 38 16.21 -23.21 -13.65
N HIS A 39 15.76 -22.94 -12.42
CA HIS A 39 14.70 -23.70 -11.76
C HIS A 39 13.37 -23.63 -12.53
N VAL A 40 12.94 -22.43 -12.92
CA VAL A 40 11.71 -22.23 -13.71
C VAL A 40 11.76 -22.96 -15.05
N LEU A 41 12.92 -23.00 -15.71
CA LEU A 41 13.10 -23.69 -17.00
C LEU A 41 13.11 -25.22 -16.85
N SER A 42 13.63 -25.73 -15.74
CA SER A 42 13.85 -27.17 -15.51
C SER A 42 12.66 -27.87 -14.85
N ALA A 43 11.86 -27.16 -14.05
CA ALA A 43 10.73 -27.72 -13.31
C ALA A 43 9.39 -27.15 -13.78
N HIS A 44 8.28 -27.86 -13.50
CA HIS A 44 6.94 -27.34 -13.82
C HIS A 44 6.55 -26.21 -12.86
N MET A 45 6.85 -26.38 -11.58
CA MET A 45 6.63 -25.38 -10.53
C MET A 45 7.88 -25.27 -9.66
N SER A 46 8.28 -24.04 -9.35
CA SER A 46 9.45 -23.71 -8.53
C SER A 46 9.05 -22.82 -7.36
N LEU A 47 9.88 -22.80 -6.32
CA LEU A 47 9.68 -22.01 -5.11
C LEU A 47 10.86 -21.06 -4.90
N LEU A 48 10.59 -19.77 -4.77
CA LEU A 48 11.51 -18.74 -4.28
C LEU A 48 11.08 -18.36 -2.87
N HIS A 49 11.93 -18.55 -1.86
CA HIS A 49 11.61 -18.13 -0.51
C HIS A 49 12.74 -17.35 0.15
N ALA A 50 12.38 -16.40 1.01
CA ALA A 50 13.34 -15.59 1.74
C ALA A 50 12.70 -14.93 2.96
N GLN A 51 13.51 -14.50 3.92
CA GLN A 51 13.04 -13.58 4.95
C GLN A 51 12.54 -12.25 4.34
N SER A 52 11.79 -11.48 5.13
CA SER A 52 11.36 -10.13 4.74
C SER A 52 12.58 -9.22 4.49
N GLY A 53 12.50 -8.32 3.52
CA GLY A 53 13.60 -7.38 3.21
C GLY A 53 14.76 -7.94 2.38
N ALA A 54 14.78 -9.24 2.07
CA ALA A 54 15.83 -9.86 1.24
C ALA A 54 15.81 -9.43 -0.26
N GLY A 55 14.76 -8.71 -0.70
CA GLY A 55 14.64 -8.20 -2.06
C GLY A 55 13.99 -9.14 -3.08
N LYS A 56 13.09 -10.04 -2.65
CA LYS A 56 12.37 -10.98 -3.53
C LYS A 56 11.66 -10.28 -4.69
N THR A 57 10.80 -9.32 -4.39
CA THR A 57 10.04 -8.56 -5.41
C THR A 57 10.96 -7.79 -6.35
N SER A 58 12.03 -7.16 -5.83
CA SER A 58 13.05 -6.51 -6.66
C SER A 58 13.76 -7.50 -7.59
N LEU A 59 14.13 -8.69 -7.10
CA LEU A 59 14.75 -9.75 -7.91
C LEU A 59 13.83 -10.20 -9.04
N LEU A 60 12.55 -10.45 -8.73
CA LEU A 60 11.56 -10.87 -9.71
C LEU A 60 11.39 -9.84 -10.82
N ASN A 61 11.19 -8.57 -10.44
CA ASN A 61 10.94 -7.49 -11.37
C ASN A 61 12.16 -7.14 -12.22
N ALA A 62 13.29 -6.87 -11.57
CA ALA A 62 14.43 -6.25 -12.21
C ALA A 62 15.29 -7.27 -12.99
N LEU A 63 15.26 -8.55 -12.66
CA LEU A 63 16.09 -9.57 -13.32
C LEU A 63 15.30 -10.77 -13.86
N VAL A 64 14.44 -11.41 -13.06
CA VAL A 64 13.79 -12.67 -13.47
C VAL A 64 12.82 -12.47 -14.63
N ILE A 65 11.97 -11.45 -14.57
CA ILE A 65 11.02 -11.12 -15.64
C ILE A 65 11.76 -10.83 -16.97
N PRO A 66 12.71 -9.87 -17.04
CA PRO A 66 13.48 -9.62 -18.26
C PRO A 66 14.17 -10.86 -18.80
N GLN A 67 14.85 -11.63 -17.94
CA GLN A 67 15.58 -12.83 -18.34
C GLN A 67 14.68 -13.94 -18.90
N LEU A 68 13.44 -14.06 -18.42
CA LEU A 68 12.48 -15.01 -18.96
C LEU A 68 11.96 -14.55 -20.33
N GLU A 69 11.69 -13.26 -20.50
CA GLU A 69 11.28 -12.69 -21.80
C GLU A 69 12.37 -12.86 -22.87
N GLU A 70 13.63 -12.58 -22.55
CA GLU A 70 14.79 -12.77 -23.44
C GLU A 70 14.91 -14.22 -23.95
N ARG A 71 14.42 -15.18 -23.15
CA ARG A 71 14.40 -16.62 -23.49
C ARG A 71 13.10 -17.04 -24.20
N GLY A 72 12.25 -16.09 -24.58
CA GLY A 72 11.00 -16.32 -25.31
C GLY A 72 9.80 -16.69 -24.44
N TRP A 73 9.91 -16.63 -23.12
CA TRP A 73 8.81 -16.90 -22.20
C TRP A 73 7.97 -15.65 -21.95
N THR A 74 6.71 -15.83 -21.56
CA THR A 74 5.82 -14.73 -21.18
C THR A 74 5.57 -14.75 -19.67
N PRO A 75 6.36 -14.03 -18.85
CA PRO A 75 6.24 -14.05 -17.40
C PRO A 75 5.19 -13.06 -16.88
N VAL A 76 4.15 -13.56 -16.23
CA VAL A 76 3.09 -12.74 -15.63
C VAL A 76 3.26 -12.73 -14.12
N ARG A 77 3.55 -11.56 -13.55
CA ARG A 77 3.60 -11.37 -12.10
C ARG A 77 2.21 -11.17 -11.51
N ILE A 78 1.87 -11.97 -10.51
CA ILE A 78 0.55 -12.02 -9.91
C ILE A 78 0.67 -11.79 -8.41
N LEU A 79 -0.17 -10.91 -7.89
CA LEU A 79 -0.41 -10.73 -6.46
C LEU A 79 -1.80 -11.32 -6.15
N PRO A 80 -1.97 -12.17 -5.13
CA PRO A 80 -3.28 -12.77 -4.80
C PRO A 80 -4.41 -11.77 -4.55
N GLN A 81 -4.11 -10.58 -4.03
CA GLN A 81 -5.10 -9.52 -3.72
C GLN A 81 -6.31 -10.05 -2.93
N ASN A 82 -7.53 -9.57 -3.21
CA ASN A 82 -8.78 -9.99 -2.54
C ASN A 82 -9.50 -11.15 -3.23
N ASP A 83 -9.09 -11.51 -4.45
CA ASP A 83 -9.60 -12.65 -5.21
C ASP A 83 -8.45 -13.15 -6.09
N PRO A 84 -7.76 -14.24 -5.72
CA PRO A 84 -6.56 -14.70 -6.40
C PRO A 84 -6.83 -15.25 -7.80
N VAL A 85 -8.04 -15.78 -8.04
CA VAL A 85 -8.48 -16.25 -9.36
C VAL A 85 -8.66 -15.04 -10.28
N ARG A 86 -9.43 -14.05 -9.84
CA ARG A 86 -9.62 -12.79 -10.58
C ARG A 86 -8.29 -12.06 -10.80
N ALA A 87 -7.44 -11.97 -9.78
CA ALA A 87 -6.15 -11.30 -9.87
C ALA A 87 -5.21 -11.97 -10.89
N THR A 88 -5.23 -13.31 -10.97
CA THR A 88 -4.47 -14.05 -11.99
C THR A 88 -4.96 -13.71 -13.41
N ARG A 89 -6.27 -13.66 -13.63
CA ARG A 89 -6.87 -13.29 -14.92
C ARG A 89 -6.50 -11.87 -15.32
N ILE A 90 -6.72 -10.90 -14.41
CA ILE A 90 -6.42 -9.48 -14.65
C ILE A 90 -4.94 -9.29 -14.98
N ALA A 91 -4.03 -9.89 -14.20
CA ALA A 91 -2.60 -9.77 -14.45
C ALA A 91 -2.21 -10.35 -15.81
N CYS A 92 -2.80 -11.48 -16.21
CA CYS A 92 -2.58 -12.05 -17.55
C CYS A 92 -3.09 -11.11 -18.65
N LEU A 93 -4.29 -10.55 -18.51
CA LEU A 93 -4.84 -9.60 -19.48
C LEU A 93 -3.98 -8.34 -19.59
N GLN A 94 -3.61 -7.72 -18.46
CA GLN A 94 -2.80 -6.50 -18.41
C GLN A 94 -1.38 -6.65 -19.00
N TYR A 95 -0.81 -7.86 -18.94
CA TYR A 95 0.57 -8.11 -19.34
C TYR A 95 0.69 -8.79 -20.72
N VAL A 96 -0.16 -9.79 -20.99
CA VAL A 96 -0.14 -10.55 -22.25
C VAL A 96 -0.91 -9.81 -23.34
N VAL A 97 -2.04 -9.19 -22.99
CA VAL A 97 -2.99 -8.55 -23.93
C VAL A 97 -3.19 -7.07 -23.58
N PRO A 98 -2.12 -6.24 -23.54
CA PRO A 98 -2.27 -4.81 -23.26
C PRO A 98 -3.16 -4.12 -24.31
N PRO A 99 -3.92 -3.09 -23.93
CA PRO A 99 -4.81 -2.40 -24.84
C PRO A 99 -4.03 -1.63 -25.94
N PRO A 100 -4.53 -1.58 -27.18
CA PRO A 100 -3.89 -0.87 -28.29
C PRO A 100 -3.63 0.61 -27.98
N GLU A 101 -4.47 1.23 -27.17
CA GLU A 101 -4.31 2.61 -26.74
C GLU A 101 -3.07 2.78 -25.84
N ALA A 102 -2.76 1.80 -24.98
CA ALA A 102 -1.55 1.83 -24.16
C ALA A 102 -0.29 1.55 -25.01
N GLU A 103 -0.37 0.67 -26.02
CA GLU A 103 0.70 0.47 -27.00
C GLU A 103 0.98 1.77 -27.78
N ALA A 104 -0.08 2.43 -28.28
CA ALA A 104 0.03 3.68 -29.01
C ALA A 104 0.59 4.81 -28.13
N PHE A 105 0.19 4.85 -26.85
CA PHE A 105 0.74 5.81 -25.89
C PHE A 105 2.23 5.58 -25.65
N ALA A 106 2.67 4.34 -25.41
CA ALA A 106 4.08 4.01 -25.23
C ALA A 106 4.92 4.34 -26.47
N LEU A 107 4.41 4.02 -27.67
CA LEU A 107 5.08 4.34 -28.93
C LEU A 107 5.19 5.85 -29.16
N ARG A 108 4.14 6.60 -28.86
CA ARG A 108 4.16 8.07 -28.94
C ARG A 108 5.14 8.67 -27.94
N ARG A 109 5.15 8.17 -26.70
CA ARG A 109 6.13 8.58 -25.67
C ARG A 109 7.56 8.36 -26.15
N ALA A 110 7.83 7.22 -26.81
CA ALA A 110 9.14 6.93 -27.40
C ALA A 110 9.50 7.89 -28.54
N LEU A 111 8.58 8.12 -29.48
CA LEU A 111 8.78 9.06 -30.59
C LEU A 111 9.08 10.47 -30.08
N ASP A 112 8.22 11.01 -29.21
CA ASP A 112 8.34 12.37 -28.67
C ASP A 112 9.58 12.55 -27.78
N GLY A 113 10.05 11.47 -27.14
CA GLY A 113 11.22 11.51 -26.26
C GLY A 113 12.57 11.42 -26.98
N LEU A 114 12.60 10.86 -28.19
CA LEU A 114 13.81 10.57 -28.95
C LEU A 114 13.99 11.41 -30.23
N PHE A 115 12.89 11.84 -30.84
CA PHE A 115 12.85 12.54 -32.13
C PHE A 115 12.07 13.86 -32.06
N GLY A 116 12.19 14.68 -33.10
CA GLY A 116 11.43 15.92 -33.25
C GLY A 116 10.00 15.67 -33.75
N ALA A 117 9.10 16.64 -33.52
CA ALA A 117 7.67 16.50 -33.85
C ALA A 117 7.37 16.28 -35.35
N ALA A 118 8.28 16.65 -36.25
CA ALA A 118 8.13 16.46 -37.69
C ALA A 118 8.67 15.10 -38.18
N ASP A 119 9.43 14.39 -37.36
CA ASP A 119 10.11 13.16 -37.76
C ASP A 119 9.12 11.98 -37.85
N ASP A 120 9.41 11.05 -38.75
CA ASP A 120 8.71 9.77 -38.89
C ASP A 120 9.73 8.65 -39.10
N PRO A 121 10.52 8.32 -38.06
CA PRO A 121 11.54 7.29 -38.15
C PRO A 121 10.90 5.92 -38.37
N THR A 122 11.69 4.99 -38.88
CA THR A 122 11.38 3.56 -38.85
C THR A 122 11.53 2.99 -37.44
N LEU A 123 10.99 1.80 -37.18
CA LEU A 123 11.15 1.14 -35.88
C LEU A 123 12.62 0.80 -35.60
N ASP A 124 13.40 0.39 -36.60
CA ASP A 124 14.83 0.14 -36.43
C ASP A 124 15.60 1.41 -36.06
N GLU A 125 15.29 2.55 -36.70
CA GLU A 125 15.89 3.85 -36.35
C GLU A 125 15.51 4.27 -34.92
N LEU A 126 14.26 4.01 -34.51
CA LEU A 126 13.80 4.31 -33.16
C LEU A 126 14.53 3.48 -32.11
N LEU A 127 14.70 2.17 -32.34
CA LEU A 127 15.45 1.28 -31.45
C LEU A 127 16.93 1.65 -31.41
N ALA A 128 17.54 1.87 -32.57
CA ALA A 128 18.94 2.30 -32.66
C ALA A 128 19.18 3.62 -31.89
N ARG A 129 18.24 4.57 -31.95
CA ARG A 129 18.32 5.84 -31.21
C ARG A 129 18.16 5.65 -29.70
N TYR A 130 17.36 4.69 -29.25
CA TYR A 130 17.22 4.34 -27.84
C TYR A 130 18.49 3.66 -27.30
N ASP A 131 19.09 2.78 -28.08
CA ASP A 131 20.28 2.01 -27.69
C ASP A 131 21.58 2.79 -27.80
N ASP A 132 21.62 3.85 -28.62
CA ASP A 132 22.78 4.73 -28.78
C ASP A 132 23.13 5.44 -27.45
N PRO A 133 24.25 5.07 -26.78
CA PRO A 133 24.66 5.69 -25.53
C PRO A 133 25.04 7.17 -25.68
N GLY A 134 25.39 7.62 -26.90
CA GLY A 134 25.65 9.01 -27.20
C GLY A 134 24.36 9.83 -27.34
N ALA A 135 23.26 9.19 -27.73
CA ALA A 135 21.93 9.78 -27.82
C ALA A 135 21.21 9.84 -26.47
N LEU A 136 21.22 8.71 -25.78
CA LEU A 136 20.44 8.45 -24.59
C LEU A 136 21.27 7.62 -23.60
N PRO A 137 22.19 8.27 -22.85
CA PRO A 137 22.98 7.60 -21.83
C PRO A 137 22.13 6.82 -20.83
N VAL A 138 22.68 5.76 -20.25
CA VAL A 138 21.95 4.88 -19.31
C VAL A 138 21.35 5.67 -18.13
N HIS A 139 22.09 6.66 -17.61
CA HIS A 139 21.66 7.52 -16.50
C HIS A 139 20.70 8.66 -16.90
N ASP A 140 20.38 8.83 -18.20
CA ASP A 140 19.39 9.81 -18.62
C ASP A 140 18.01 9.41 -18.08
N ALA A 141 17.39 10.31 -17.32
CA ALA A 141 16.05 10.17 -16.76
C ALA A 141 15.00 9.72 -17.80
N ARG A 142 15.13 10.19 -19.04
CA ARG A 142 14.22 9.82 -20.13
C ARG A 142 14.26 8.31 -20.41
N ARG A 143 15.41 7.65 -20.29
CA ARG A 143 15.57 6.23 -20.62
C ARG A 143 14.61 5.34 -19.84
N ARG A 144 14.48 5.57 -18.53
CA ARG A 144 13.52 4.86 -17.67
C ARG A 144 12.09 5.25 -18.00
N CYS A 145 11.81 6.54 -18.15
CA CYS A 145 10.49 7.05 -18.50
C CYS A 145 9.93 6.39 -19.78
N LEU A 146 10.77 6.21 -20.80
CA LEU A 146 10.38 5.63 -22.09
C LEU A 146 9.91 4.16 -22.00
N ILE A 147 10.42 3.41 -21.03
CA ILE A 147 10.10 1.99 -20.83
C ILE A 147 9.17 1.73 -19.64
N SER A 148 8.79 2.77 -18.89
CA SER A 148 7.89 2.63 -17.75
C SER A 148 6.52 2.09 -18.15
N PRO A 149 5.84 1.31 -17.28
CA PRO A 149 4.45 0.91 -17.47
C PRO A 149 3.52 2.11 -17.69
N VAL A 150 2.41 1.87 -18.38
CA VAL A 150 1.38 2.88 -18.67
C VAL A 150 0.23 2.71 -17.70
N LEU A 151 -0.24 3.80 -17.11
CA LEU A 151 -1.45 3.79 -16.27
C LEU A 151 -2.68 3.86 -17.18
N LEU A 152 -3.61 2.91 -17.06
CA LEU A 152 -4.80 2.88 -17.91
C LEU A 152 -5.67 4.13 -17.78
N ASP A 153 -5.72 4.71 -16.57
CA ASP A 153 -6.46 5.96 -16.29
C ASP A 153 -5.90 7.14 -17.10
N GLU A 154 -4.59 7.18 -17.38
CA GLU A 154 -3.96 8.24 -18.19
C GLU A 154 -4.34 8.15 -19.67
N VAL A 155 -4.71 6.96 -20.13
CA VAL A 155 -5.04 6.69 -21.53
C VAL A 155 -6.55 6.91 -21.79
N GLY A 156 -7.37 7.05 -20.75
CA GLY A 156 -8.82 7.24 -20.85
C GLY A 156 -9.58 6.03 -21.39
N ALA A 157 -8.90 4.89 -21.55
CA ALA A 157 -9.47 3.64 -22.05
C ALA A 157 -10.17 2.89 -20.90
N HIS A 158 -11.47 2.69 -21.03
CA HIS A 158 -12.27 2.00 -20.02
C HIS A 158 -12.55 0.56 -20.46
N HIS A 159 -11.72 -0.37 -19.98
CA HIS A 159 -11.93 -1.80 -20.18
C HIS A 159 -12.27 -2.44 -18.83
N PRO A 160 -13.55 -2.75 -18.56
CA PRO A 160 -13.98 -3.34 -17.28
C PRO A 160 -13.22 -4.62 -16.91
N ALA A 161 -12.82 -5.42 -17.90
CA ALA A 161 -12.06 -6.65 -17.73
C ALA A 161 -10.65 -6.46 -17.13
N LEU A 162 -10.06 -5.27 -17.27
CA LEU A 162 -8.71 -4.96 -16.79
C LEU A 162 -8.69 -4.38 -15.37
N ASP A 163 -9.84 -4.00 -14.81
CA ASP A 163 -9.99 -3.46 -13.45
C ASP A 163 -9.07 -2.25 -13.13
N GLY A 164 -8.70 -1.47 -14.16
CA GLY A 164 -7.77 -0.34 -14.06
C GLY A 164 -6.30 -0.75 -13.90
N GLY A 165 -5.45 0.15 -13.40
CA GLY A 165 -4.05 -0.17 -13.03
C GLY A 165 -2.99 0.06 -14.10
N LYS A 166 -1.82 -0.58 -13.92
CA LYS A 166 -0.63 -0.44 -14.78
C LYS A 166 -0.55 -1.59 -15.78
N VAL A 167 -0.38 -1.27 -17.05
CA VAL A 167 -0.09 -2.24 -18.12
C VAL A 167 1.34 -2.07 -18.61
N THR A 168 1.94 -3.16 -19.12
CA THR A 168 3.28 -3.14 -19.71
C THR A 168 3.20 -3.41 -21.21
N PRO A 169 3.13 -2.37 -22.05
CA PRO A 169 3.09 -2.51 -23.50
C PRO A 169 4.26 -3.32 -24.07
N TYR A 170 4.02 -4.06 -25.16
CA TYR A 170 5.06 -4.70 -25.97
C TYR A 170 6.08 -3.68 -26.46
N ILE A 171 5.67 -2.44 -26.79
CA ILE A 171 6.62 -1.38 -27.18
C ILE A 171 7.63 -1.05 -26.07
N CYS A 172 7.21 -1.02 -24.79
CA CYS A 172 8.13 -0.81 -23.68
C CYS A 172 9.15 -1.96 -23.54
N ARG A 173 8.69 -3.19 -23.82
CA ARG A 173 9.49 -4.43 -23.74
C ARG A 173 10.50 -4.54 -24.89
N LEU A 174 10.08 -4.11 -26.07
CA LEU A 174 10.90 -3.96 -27.25
C LEU A 174 12.04 -2.96 -27.01
N LEU A 175 11.71 -1.76 -26.50
CA LEU A 175 12.71 -0.73 -26.18
C LEU A 175 13.76 -1.22 -25.18
N ARG A 176 13.35 -1.95 -24.12
CA ARG A 176 14.31 -2.52 -23.15
C ARG A 176 15.02 -3.79 -23.63
N SER A 177 14.87 -4.16 -24.90
CA SER A 177 15.48 -5.34 -25.53
C SER A 177 15.14 -6.68 -24.88
N SER A 178 14.03 -6.76 -24.12
CA SER A 178 13.60 -8.04 -23.54
C SER A 178 12.71 -8.83 -24.49
N LEU A 179 12.11 -8.16 -25.48
CA LEU A 179 11.40 -8.76 -26.60
C LEU A 179 11.93 -8.21 -27.93
N ASP A 180 11.67 -8.94 -29.01
CA ASP A 180 12.01 -8.56 -30.38
C ASP A 180 10.80 -8.01 -31.16
N LEU A 181 11.07 -7.45 -32.35
CA LEU A 181 10.01 -6.94 -33.24
C LEU A 181 9.03 -8.05 -33.65
N GLN A 182 9.51 -9.28 -33.79
CA GLN A 182 8.64 -10.43 -34.11
C GLN A 182 7.59 -10.64 -33.03
N SER A 183 7.94 -10.49 -31.74
CA SER A 183 6.98 -10.59 -30.64
C SER A 183 5.86 -9.53 -30.73
N VAL A 184 6.16 -8.33 -31.22
CA VAL A 184 5.15 -7.28 -31.45
C VAL A 184 4.24 -7.67 -32.62
N ALA A 185 4.81 -8.17 -33.71
CA ALA A 185 4.05 -8.65 -34.86
C ALA A 185 3.12 -9.82 -34.48
N ASP A 186 3.64 -10.79 -33.72
CA ASP A 186 2.91 -11.94 -33.22
C ASP A 186 1.74 -11.52 -32.32
N HIS A 187 1.95 -10.50 -31.47
CA HIS A 187 0.89 -9.97 -30.62
C HIS A 187 -0.27 -9.35 -31.42
N LEU A 188 0.04 -8.51 -32.42
CA LEU A 188 -1.00 -7.94 -33.28
C LEU A 188 -1.70 -9.00 -34.14
N ALA A 189 -0.95 -9.99 -34.62
CA ALA A 189 -1.53 -11.14 -35.33
C ALA A 189 -2.45 -11.97 -34.43
N ALA A 190 -2.08 -12.16 -33.16
CA ALA A 190 -2.91 -12.86 -32.17
C ALA A 190 -4.24 -12.13 -31.94
N ILE A 191 -4.21 -10.80 -31.79
CA ILE A 191 -5.42 -9.96 -31.68
C ILE A 191 -6.27 -10.06 -32.96
N GLY A 192 -5.66 -10.05 -34.15
CA GLY A 192 -6.37 -10.19 -35.41
C GLY A 192 -7.01 -11.56 -35.61
N THR A 193 -6.37 -12.63 -35.12
CA THR A 193 -6.84 -14.02 -35.29
C THR A 193 -8.17 -14.28 -34.57
N ALA A 194 -8.38 -13.68 -33.39
CA ALA A 194 -9.61 -13.83 -32.61
C ALA A 194 -10.87 -13.30 -33.34
N CYS A 195 -10.71 -12.48 -34.38
CA CYS A 195 -11.81 -11.84 -35.10
C CYS A 195 -12.24 -12.57 -36.37
N GLY A 196 -11.55 -13.66 -36.76
CA GLY A 196 -11.76 -14.28 -38.08
C GLY A 196 -11.35 -13.38 -39.26
N THR A 197 -10.79 -12.19 -38.99
CA THR A 197 -10.05 -11.41 -39.97
C THR A 197 -8.73 -12.13 -40.18
N GLY A 198 -8.52 -12.73 -41.36
CA GLY A 198 -7.30 -13.48 -41.62
C GLY A 198 -6.05 -12.67 -41.24
N ALA A 199 -5.00 -13.37 -40.78
CA ALA A 199 -3.71 -12.79 -40.42
C ALA A 199 -3.11 -11.88 -41.51
N GLU A 200 -3.60 -12.02 -42.75
CA GLU A 200 -3.26 -11.22 -43.93
C GLU A 200 -3.82 -9.78 -43.94
N SER A 201 -4.74 -9.42 -43.04
CA SER A 201 -5.39 -8.09 -43.07
C SER A 201 -4.54 -6.96 -42.47
N TRP A 202 -3.46 -7.28 -41.75
CA TRP A 202 -2.58 -6.31 -41.11
C TRP A 202 -1.18 -6.49 -41.69
N GLN A 203 -0.55 -5.41 -42.15
CA GLN A 203 0.82 -5.51 -42.61
C GLN A 203 1.72 -5.98 -41.45
N PRO A 204 2.62 -6.95 -41.69
CA PRO A 204 3.50 -7.45 -40.64
C PRO A 204 4.40 -6.31 -40.15
N VAL A 205 4.45 -6.12 -38.83
CA VAL A 205 5.35 -5.13 -38.21
C VAL A 205 6.79 -5.59 -38.43
N ARG A 206 7.58 -4.73 -39.06
CA ARG A 206 8.97 -4.98 -39.44
C ARG A 206 9.84 -3.78 -39.04
N GLY A 207 11.15 -3.96 -39.09
CA GLY A 207 12.11 -2.90 -38.78
C GLY A 207 11.96 -1.64 -39.63
N ASP A 208 11.59 -1.81 -40.92
CA ASP A 208 11.33 -0.75 -41.89
C ASP A 208 9.94 -0.10 -41.77
N THR A 209 9.09 -0.57 -40.85
CA THR A 209 7.78 0.03 -40.61
C THR A 209 7.96 1.41 -39.97
N HIS A 210 7.33 2.44 -40.56
CA HIS A 210 7.34 3.78 -39.99
C HIS A 210 6.54 3.86 -38.69
N VAL A 211 7.02 4.63 -37.72
CA VAL A 211 6.38 4.78 -36.41
C VAL A 211 4.96 5.33 -36.54
N ARG A 212 4.72 6.32 -37.43
CA ARG A 212 3.37 6.88 -37.63
C ARG A 212 2.42 5.87 -38.28
N GLN A 213 2.93 4.98 -39.12
CA GLN A 213 2.13 3.90 -39.71
C GLN A 213 1.65 2.91 -38.64
N LEU A 214 2.53 2.51 -37.71
CA LEU A 214 2.14 1.64 -36.60
C LEU A 214 1.15 2.34 -35.66
N LEU A 215 1.37 3.62 -35.34
CA LEU A 215 0.42 4.43 -34.56
C LEU A 215 -0.98 4.47 -35.22
N GLN A 216 -1.06 4.69 -36.53
CA GLN A 216 -2.34 4.67 -37.26
C GLN A 216 -3.03 3.31 -37.16
N THR A 217 -2.27 2.23 -37.23
CA THR A 217 -2.79 0.86 -37.10
C THR A 217 -3.37 0.61 -35.70
N LEU A 218 -2.61 0.91 -34.65
CA LEU A 218 -3.04 0.75 -33.25
C LEU A 218 -4.26 1.61 -32.91
N GLN A 219 -4.35 2.81 -33.47
CA GLN A 219 -5.46 3.74 -33.23
C GLN A 219 -6.69 3.48 -34.12
N SER A 220 -6.56 2.57 -35.09
CA SER A 220 -7.62 2.28 -36.05
C SER A 220 -8.87 1.72 -35.35
N PRO A 221 -10.09 2.04 -35.85
CA PRO A 221 -11.31 1.41 -35.35
C PRO A 221 -11.30 -0.12 -35.50
N ALA A 222 -10.65 -0.63 -36.55
CA ALA A 222 -10.49 -2.07 -36.77
C ALA A 222 -9.68 -2.74 -35.65
N CYS A 223 -8.57 -2.12 -35.23
CA CYS A 223 -7.74 -2.65 -34.15
C CYS A 223 -8.48 -2.65 -32.80
N ARG A 224 -9.21 -1.58 -32.50
CA ARG A 224 -10.03 -1.50 -31.27
C ARG A 224 -11.16 -2.51 -31.26
N ALA A 225 -11.85 -2.69 -32.40
CA ALA A 225 -12.86 -3.72 -32.54
C ALA A 225 -12.25 -5.12 -32.36
N ALA A 226 -11.08 -5.34 -32.95
CA ALA A 226 -10.42 -6.64 -32.86
C ALA A 226 -9.97 -7.00 -31.45
N TYR A 227 -9.40 -6.02 -30.76
CA TYR A 227 -9.08 -6.13 -29.35
C TYR A 227 -10.31 -6.39 -28.49
N ALA A 228 -11.42 -5.68 -28.72
CA ALA A 228 -12.67 -5.93 -27.99
C ALA A 228 -13.24 -7.34 -28.23
N THR A 229 -13.12 -7.88 -29.45
CA THR A 229 -13.49 -9.28 -29.74
C THR A 229 -12.53 -10.27 -29.06
N THR A 230 -11.23 -10.00 -29.07
CA THR A 230 -10.22 -10.82 -28.36
C THR A 230 -10.53 -10.86 -26.87
N LEU A 231 -10.79 -9.69 -26.27
CA LEU A 231 -11.25 -9.60 -24.90
C LEU A 231 -12.55 -10.38 -24.73
N GLY A 232 -13.57 -10.22 -25.58
CA GLY A 232 -14.81 -11.00 -25.46
C GLY A 232 -14.62 -12.52 -25.56
N TYR A 233 -13.63 -13.01 -26.32
CA TYR A 233 -13.30 -14.43 -26.38
C TYR A 233 -12.60 -14.92 -25.09
N LEU A 234 -11.77 -14.06 -24.50
CA LEU A 234 -11.11 -14.29 -23.20
C LEU A 234 -12.03 -14.01 -22.00
N ASP A 235 -13.07 -13.19 -22.21
CA ASP A 235 -13.92 -12.55 -21.21
C ASP A 235 -15.41 -12.83 -21.50
N LEU A 236 -15.75 -14.11 -21.37
CA LEU A 236 -17.07 -14.58 -20.97
C LEU A 236 -16.91 -15.15 -19.54
N PRO A 237 -17.97 -15.41 -18.74
CA PRO A 237 -17.90 -15.52 -17.27
C PRO A 237 -17.28 -16.84 -16.80
N VAL A 238 -16.09 -17.15 -17.29
CA VAL A 238 -15.24 -18.23 -16.82
C VAL A 238 -14.69 -17.75 -15.48
N ARG A 239 -15.35 -18.17 -14.40
CA ARG A 239 -14.76 -18.03 -13.06
C ARG A 239 -13.46 -18.82 -12.97
N GLU A 240 -13.40 -19.94 -13.66
CA GLU A 240 -12.29 -20.88 -13.65
C GLU A 240 -11.05 -20.36 -14.39
N LEU A 241 -9.86 -20.63 -13.88
CA LEU A 241 -8.60 -20.22 -14.51
C LEU A 241 -8.30 -21.05 -15.75
N ARG A 242 -8.69 -22.31 -15.75
CA ARG A 242 -8.28 -23.22 -16.82
C ARG A 242 -8.81 -22.85 -18.20
N PRO A 243 -10.12 -22.67 -18.42
CA PRO A 243 -10.60 -22.33 -19.76
C PRO A 243 -10.07 -20.97 -20.22
N PHE A 244 -9.85 -20.03 -19.29
CA PHE A 244 -9.19 -18.76 -19.58
C PHE A 244 -7.76 -18.95 -20.10
N ILE A 245 -6.93 -19.74 -19.40
CA ILE A 245 -5.55 -20.02 -19.83
C ILE A 245 -5.52 -20.82 -21.14
N GLU A 246 -6.41 -21.81 -21.31
CA GLU A 246 -6.51 -22.57 -22.56
C GLU A 246 -6.87 -21.67 -23.75
N ASN A 247 -7.83 -20.75 -23.59
CA ASN A 247 -8.21 -19.78 -24.62
C ASN A 247 -7.06 -18.82 -24.95
N LEU A 248 -6.34 -18.33 -23.92
CA LEU A 248 -5.18 -17.47 -24.10
C LEU A 248 -4.05 -18.19 -24.86
N LEU A 249 -3.76 -19.44 -24.49
CA LEU A 249 -2.78 -20.28 -25.17
C LEU A 249 -3.21 -20.64 -26.59
N HIS A 250 -4.52 -20.80 -26.85
CA HIS A 250 -5.04 -21.04 -28.19
C HIS A 250 -4.81 -19.83 -29.10
N ILE A 251 -5.18 -18.63 -28.65
CA ILE A 251 -4.99 -17.38 -29.39
C ILE A 251 -3.50 -17.15 -29.67
N TYR A 252 -2.67 -17.12 -28.62
CA TYR A 252 -1.25 -16.79 -28.78
C TYR A 252 -0.43 -17.93 -29.39
N GLY A 253 -0.78 -19.18 -29.12
CA GLY A 253 -0.12 -20.34 -29.73
C GLY A 253 -0.38 -20.47 -31.23
N SER A 254 -1.50 -19.91 -31.73
CA SER A 254 -1.78 -19.86 -33.17
C SER A 254 -0.91 -18.84 -33.91
N ALA A 255 -0.62 -17.70 -33.28
CA ALA A 255 0.22 -16.64 -33.84
C ALA A 255 1.72 -16.90 -33.61
N ARG A 256 2.08 -17.47 -32.45
CA ARG A 256 3.47 -17.70 -32.03
C ARG A 256 3.68 -19.18 -31.65
N PRO A 257 4.16 -20.02 -32.59
CA PRO A 257 4.53 -21.39 -32.28
C PRO A 257 5.56 -21.44 -31.14
N GLY A 258 5.24 -22.17 -30.07
CA GLY A 258 6.10 -22.27 -28.88
C GLY A 258 5.84 -21.21 -27.81
N PHE A 259 4.74 -20.45 -27.89
CA PHE A 259 4.29 -19.56 -26.83
C PHE A 259 4.16 -20.33 -25.49
N CYS A 260 4.93 -19.89 -24.50
CA CYS A 260 4.92 -20.46 -23.16
C CYS A 260 4.70 -19.38 -22.10
N LEU A 261 3.81 -19.66 -21.16
CA LEU A 261 3.43 -18.75 -20.08
C LEU A 261 4.20 -19.11 -18.80
N VAL A 262 4.60 -18.12 -18.01
CA VAL A 262 5.16 -18.33 -16.68
C VAL A 262 4.37 -17.51 -15.68
N LEU A 263 3.64 -18.16 -14.77
CA LEU A 263 2.88 -17.48 -13.72
C LEU A 263 3.77 -17.30 -12.49
N LEU A 264 4.14 -16.06 -12.20
CA LEU A 264 4.97 -15.68 -11.06
C LEU A 264 4.08 -15.16 -9.93
N PHE A 265 3.72 -16.01 -8.98
CA PHE A 265 2.94 -15.61 -7.82
C PHE A 265 3.85 -14.99 -6.76
N ASP A 266 3.84 -13.67 -6.63
CA ASP A 266 4.58 -12.95 -5.59
C ASP A 266 3.73 -12.78 -4.33
N GLN A 267 4.39 -12.71 -3.17
CA GLN A 267 3.75 -12.65 -1.86
C GLN A 267 2.71 -13.77 -1.64
N PHE A 268 3.03 -15.00 -2.07
CA PHE A 268 2.07 -16.12 -2.01
C PHE A 268 1.61 -16.46 -0.59
N GLU A 269 2.37 -16.08 0.44
CA GLU A 269 1.95 -16.19 1.83
C GLU A 269 0.63 -15.46 2.12
N GLU A 270 0.27 -14.44 1.32
CA GLU A 270 -0.99 -13.73 1.46
C GLU A 270 -2.21 -14.64 1.33
N LEU A 271 -2.12 -15.74 0.58
CA LEU A 271 -3.18 -16.74 0.52
C LEU A 271 -3.46 -17.36 1.90
N PHE A 272 -2.45 -17.51 2.74
CA PHE A 272 -2.58 -18.12 4.06
C PHE A 272 -2.88 -17.11 5.16
N THR A 273 -2.53 -15.84 4.96
CA THR A 273 -2.74 -14.78 5.95
C THR A 273 -4.03 -13.98 5.72
N ARG A 274 -4.44 -13.75 4.46
CA ARG A 274 -5.68 -13.02 4.09
C ARG A 274 -6.93 -13.88 4.17
N PHE A 275 -6.87 -15.06 3.58
CA PHE A 275 -8.03 -15.93 3.35
C PHE A 275 -8.14 -16.96 4.48
N VAL A 276 -8.42 -16.47 5.67
CA VAL A 276 -8.55 -17.30 6.88
C VAL A 276 -10.02 -17.47 7.23
N ASP A 277 -10.42 -18.70 7.57
CA ASP A 277 -11.73 -18.98 8.13
C ASP A 277 -11.85 -18.33 9.53
N PRO A 278 -12.72 -17.33 9.73
CA PRO A 278 -12.89 -16.65 11.01
C PRO A 278 -13.51 -17.54 12.09
N GLY A 279 -14.01 -18.74 11.74
CA GLY A 279 -14.70 -19.62 12.67
C GLY A 279 -16.03 -19.04 13.18
N SER A 280 -16.70 -19.77 14.07
CA SER A 280 -18.05 -19.42 14.55
C SER A 280 -18.11 -18.25 15.56
N LEU A 281 -16.97 -17.67 15.96
CA LEU A 281 -16.88 -16.71 17.07
C LEU A 281 -16.71 -15.23 16.64
N HIS A 282 -16.48 -14.93 15.34
CA HIS A 282 -16.11 -13.57 14.88
C HIS A 282 -17.08 -12.93 13.87
N ALA A 283 -18.35 -13.37 13.85
CA ALA A 283 -19.33 -13.00 12.82
C ALA A 283 -19.77 -11.52 12.76
N SER A 284 -19.43 -10.68 13.74
CA SER A 284 -20.04 -9.34 13.88
C SER A 284 -19.25 -8.17 13.31
N SER A 285 -18.09 -8.36 12.67
CA SER A 285 -17.33 -7.24 12.06
C SER A 285 -16.48 -7.57 10.82
N SER A 286 -16.81 -8.61 10.09
CA SER A 286 -16.02 -9.14 8.96
C SER A 286 -16.37 -8.54 7.58
N GLN A 287 -16.68 -7.24 7.49
CA GLN A 287 -16.99 -6.59 6.19
C GLN A 287 -15.75 -6.30 5.32
N GLU A 288 -14.53 -6.35 5.88
CA GLU A 288 -13.28 -6.06 5.14
C GLU A 288 -12.49 -7.29 4.71
N MET A 289 -12.95 -8.50 5.02
CA MET A 289 -12.20 -9.72 4.71
C MET A 289 -12.59 -10.34 3.36
N PRO A 290 -11.61 -10.84 2.59
CA PRO A 290 -11.87 -11.76 1.49
C PRO A 290 -12.50 -13.07 1.97
N ASP A 291 -13.38 -13.66 1.16
CA ASP A 291 -13.97 -14.97 1.46
C ASP A 291 -12.88 -16.05 1.48
N TRP A 292 -12.67 -16.69 2.63
CA TRP A 292 -11.65 -17.71 2.82
C TRP A 292 -11.79 -18.90 1.87
N ARG A 293 -12.99 -19.16 1.35
CA ARG A 293 -13.25 -20.23 0.36
C ARG A 293 -12.50 -20.00 -0.95
N LEU A 294 -12.23 -18.75 -1.32
CA LEU A 294 -11.47 -18.40 -2.52
C LEU A 294 -10.05 -18.98 -2.50
N ARG A 295 -9.45 -19.19 -1.31
CA ARG A 295 -8.17 -19.89 -1.19
C ARG A 295 -8.28 -21.35 -1.62
N ILE A 296 -9.34 -22.04 -1.19
CA ILE A 296 -9.54 -23.45 -1.55
C ILE A 296 -9.82 -23.55 -3.04
N GLU A 297 -10.71 -22.71 -3.56
CA GLU A 297 -11.02 -22.61 -4.98
C GLU A 297 -9.74 -22.39 -5.80
N PHE A 298 -8.93 -21.40 -5.43
CA PHE A 298 -7.69 -21.09 -6.14
C PHE A 298 -6.66 -22.22 -6.11
N ILE A 299 -6.49 -22.92 -4.97
CA ILE A 299 -5.60 -24.08 -4.88
C ILE A 299 -6.09 -25.22 -5.79
N ASP A 300 -7.40 -25.42 -5.89
CA ASP A 300 -7.98 -26.43 -6.78
C ASP A 300 -7.84 -26.05 -8.26
N GLU A 301 -8.00 -24.77 -8.60
CA GLU A 301 -7.69 -24.25 -9.94
C GLU A 301 -6.22 -24.49 -10.33
N LEU A 302 -5.28 -24.21 -9.42
CA LEU A 302 -3.86 -24.50 -9.65
C LEU A 302 -3.59 -25.99 -9.83
N ARG A 303 -4.26 -26.85 -9.04
CA ARG A 303 -4.18 -28.31 -9.18
C ARG A 303 -4.65 -28.74 -10.56
N THR A 304 -5.79 -28.24 -11.01
CA THR A 304 -6.39 -28.56 -12.31
C THR A 304 -5.46 -28.14 -13.45
N LEU A 305 -4.93 -26.91 -13.39
CA LEU A 305 -3.96 -26.40 -14.37
C LEU A 305 -2.66 -27.23 -14.43
N CYS A 306 -2.18 -27.73 -13.29
CA CYS A 306 -0.92 -28.49 -13.24
C CYS A 306 -1.06 -29.96 -13.63
N ARG A 307 -2.21 -30.60 -13.42
CA ARG A 307 -2.37 -32.06 -13.55
C ARG A 307 -3.17 -32.50 -14.77
N GLU A 308 -4.09 -31.69 -15.25
CA GLU A 308 -5.03 -32.14 -16.26
C GLU A 308 -4.57 -31.83 -17.69
N ALA A 309 -4.68 -32.82 -18.57
CA ALA A 309 -4.37 -32.66 -19.99
C ALA A 309 -5.42 -31.81 -20.70
N PRO A 310 -5.06 -30.99 -21.71
CA PRO A 310 -5.96 -30.04 -22.36
C PRO A 310 -7.22 -30.72 -22.87
N ALA A 311 -8.36 -30.02 -22.77
CA ALA A 311 -9.68 -30.55 -23.14
C ALA A 311 -9.78 -30.92 -24.64
N ALA A 312 -8.98 -30.26 -25.49
CA ALA A 312 -8.91 -30.49 -26.94
C ALA A 312 -7.45 -30.72 -27.40
N GLY A 313 -7.03 -31.97 -27.64
CA GLY A 313 -5.72 -32.25 -28.24
C GLY A 313 -5.25 -33.71 -28.17
N GLU A 314 -4.81 -34.22 -29.32
CA GLU A 314 -4.45 -35.61 -29.64
C GLU A 314 -3.46 -36.28 -28.68
N ARG A 315 -3.63 -37.60 -28.49
CA ARG A 315 -2.62 -38.44 -27.86
C ARG A 315 -1.32 -38.36 -28.68
N ARG A 316 -0.20 -37.94 -28.07
CA ARG A 316 1.13 -38.15 -28.68
C ARG A 316 1.29 -39.66 -28.97
N ARG A 317 2.01 -40.01 -30.04
CA ARG A 317 2.32 -41.40 -30.47
C ARG A 317 2.88 -42.31 -29.36
N ASP A 318 3.34 -41.71 -28.25
CA ASP A 318 3.97 -42.35 -27.09
C ASP A 318 3.05 -42.46 -25.85
N GLY A 319 1.73 -42.24 -25.99
CA GLY A 319 0.74 -42.43 -24.93
C GLY A 319 0.74 -41.40 -23.79
N ARG A 320 1.74 -40.51 -23.71
CA ARG A 320 1.78 -39.36 -22.77
C ARG A 320 0.92 -38.20 -23.28
N ARG A 321 -0.06 -37.79 -22.46
CA ARG A 321 -0.88 -36.59 -22.70
C ARG A 321 -0.04 -35.31 -22.57
N ALA A 322 -0.30 -34.31 -23.41
CA ALA A 322 0.43 -33.03 -23.40
C ALA A 322 0.04 -32.20 -22.16
N VAL A 323 1.01 -31.69 -21.42
CA VAL A 323 0.78 -30.69 -20.35
C VAL A 323 0.70 -29.31 -21.01
N LEU A 324 -0.13 -28.40 -20.48
CA LEU A 324 -0.17 -27.02 -20.97
C LEU A 324 1.25 -26.41 -20.89
N PRO A 325 1.67 -25.58 -21.87
CA PRO A 325 2.97 -24.89 -21.85
C PRO A 325 2.99 -23.74 -20.83
N VAL A 326 2.72 -24.06 -19.56
CA VAL A 326 2.69 -23.12 -18.44
C VAL A 326 3.68 -23.56 -17.37
N ARG A 327 4.47 -22.62 -16.86
CA ARG A 327 5.38 -22.81 -15.72
C ARG A 327 4.94 -21.93 -14.57
N TYR A 328 5.32 -22.30 -13.36
CA TYR A 328 4.89 -21.63 -12.14
C TYR A 328 6.08 -21.29 -11.25
N LEU A 329 6.11 -20.07 -10.73
CA LEU A 329 7.04 -19.67 -9.68
C LEU A 329 6.25 -19.12 -8.51
N ILE A 330 6.40 -19.73 -7.33
CA ILE A 330 5.84 -19.24 -6.08
C ILE A 330 6.94 -18.46 -5.35
N SER A 331 6.72 -17.17 -5.10
CA SER A 331 7.60 -16.33 -4.27
C SER A 331 6.92 -16.04 -2.93
N MET A 332 7.59 -16.36 -1.82
CA MET A 332 7.02 -16.14 -0.49
C MET A 332 8.02 -15.97 0.65
N ARG A 333 7.50 -15.64 1.82
CA ARG A 333 8.24 -15.61 3.09
C ARG A 333 8.57 -17.01 3.61
N SER A 334 9.80 -17.20 4.11
CA SER A 334 10.31 -18.52 4.51
C SER A 334 9.58 -19.13 5.70
N GLU A 335 9.08 -18.30 6.62
CA GLU A 335 8.30 -18.72 7.78
C GLU A 335 6.92 -19.32 7.41
N TYR A 336 6.45 -19.14 6.17
CA TYR A 336 5.16 -19.67 5.70
C TYR A 336 5.29 -20.95 4.83
N ILE A 337 6.50 -21.53 4.72
CA ILE A 337 6.73 -22.71 3.86
C ILE A 337 5.92 -23.93 4.30
N ALA A 338 5.65 -24.09 5.60
CA ALA A 338 4.88 -25.23 6.12
C ALA A 338 3.43 -25.23 5.58
N GLN A 339 2.88 -24.05 5.29
CA GLN A 339 1.53 -23.84 4.79
C GLN A 339 1.36 -24.28 3.32
N LEU A 340 2.45 -24.55 2.59
CA LEU A 340 2.43 -25.10 1.22
C LEU A 340 2.01 -26.58 1.13
N ARG A 341 1.63 -27.23 2.23
CA ARG A 341 1.15 -28.62 2.23
C ARG A 341 0.10 -28.91 1.12
N PRO A 342 -0.94 -28.08 0.91
CA PRO A 342 -1.93 -28.34 -0.14
C PRO A 342 -1.33 -28.34 -1.57
N ILE A 343 -0.28 -27.56 -1.81
CA ILE A 343 0.43 -27.53 -3.09
C ILE A 343 1.29 -28.80 -3.27
N ARG A 344 1.99 -29.22 -2.21
CA ARG A 344 2.82 -30.44 -2.21
C ARG A 344 2.03 -31.72 -2.51
N GLU A 345 0.73 -31.74 -2.19
CA GLU A 345 -0.16 -32.86 -2.53
C GLU A 345 -0.27 -33.09 -4.05
N PHE A 346 -0.16 -32.02 -4.85
CA PHE A 346 -0.21 -32.11 -6.30
C PHE A 346 1.12 -31.90 -7.04
N VAL A 347 2.09 -31.26 -6.40
CA VAL A 347 3.48 -31.08 -6.88
C VAL A 347 4.47 -31.57 -5.80
N PRO A 348 4.71 -32.89 -5.67
CA PRO A 348 5.61 -33.43 -4.64
C PRO A 348 7.08 -33.04 -4.84
N GLU A 349 7.48 -32.69 -6.06
CA GLU A 349 8.83 -32.25 -6.42
C GLU A 349 9.12 -30.76 -6.12
N LEU A 350 8.16 -30.01 -5.59
CA LEU A 350 8.29 -28.57 -5.33
C LEU A 350 9.57 -28.23 -4.54
N ASP A 351 9.85 -28.98 -3.48
CA ASP A 351 11.00 -28.75 -2.61
C ASP A 351 12.35 -29.05 -3.31
N ARG A 352 12.36 -29.81 -4.42
CA ARG A 352 13.56 -30.03 -5.24
C ARG A 352 13.89 -28.84 -6.15
N SER A 353 12.90 -28.00 -6.45
CA SER A 353 13.03 -26.78 -7.26
C SER A 353 12.81 -25.54 -6.39
N ALA A 354 13.26 -25.61 -5.13
CA ALA A 354 13.21 -24.51 -4.17
C ALA A 354 14.55 -23.79 -4.10
N TYR A 355 14.49 -22.45 -4.10
CA TYR A 355 15.63 -21.57 -3.95
C TYR A 355 15.41 -20.62 -2.77
N GLN A 356 16.35 -20.64 -1.83
CA GLN A 356 16.38 -19.72 -0.71
C GLN A 356 17.22 -18.49 -1.07
N LEU A 357 16.57 -17.34 -1.19
CA LEU A 357 17.29 -16.07 -1.41
C LEU A 357 17.86 -15.56 -0.07
N GLU A 358 19.18 -15.59 0.04
CA GLU A 358 19.90 -15.02 1.18
C GLU A 358 20.02 -13.49 1.09
N LEU A 359 20.45 -12.86 2.18
CA LEU A 359 20.89 -11.45 2.17
C LEU A 359 22.13 -11.25 1.27
N LEU A 360 22.54 -10.00 1.06
CA LEU A 360 23.71 -9.73 0.21
C LEU A 360 24.98 -10.16 0.93
N THR A 361 25.86 -10.85 0.21
CA THR A 361 27.26 -11.01 0.61
C THR A 361 27.98 -9.66 0.49
N GLN A 362 29.17 -9.51 1.08
CA GLN A 362 29.98 -8.29 0.92
C GLN A 362 30.31 -8.00 -0.55
N LEU A 363 30.60 -9.04 -1.35
CA LEU A 363 30.89 -8.89 -2.77
C LEU A 363 29.65 -8.43 -3.55
N SER A 364 28.50 -9.06 -3.30
CA SER A 364 27.22 -8.66 -3.91
C SER A 364 26.81 -7.25 -3.49
N ALA A 365 27.03 -6.87 -2.23
CA ALA A 365 26.77 -5.54 -1.72
C ALA A 365 27.68 -4.50 -2.38
N ARG A 366 28.97 -4.83 -2.60
CA ARG A 366 29.89 -3.97 -3.35
C ARG A 366 29.36 -3.64 -4.74
N GLN A 367 28.97 -4.67 -5.49
CA GLN A 367 28.38 -4.48 -6.81
C GLN A 367 27.10 -3.64 -6.75
N ALA A 368 26.24 -3.87 -5.76
CA ALA A 368 25.01 -3.11 -5.57
C ALA A 368 25.22 -1.63 -5.21
N ILE A 369 26.42 -1.24 -4.76
CA ILE A 369 26.78 0.14 -4.40
C ILE A 369 27.60 0.80 -5.52
N GLU A 370 28.64 0.15 -6.03
CA GLU A 370 29.56 0.82 -6.95
C GLU A 370 28.99 0.92 -8.38
N GLU A 371 28.38 -0.15 -8.88
CA GLU A 371 27.96 -0.23 -10.28
C GLU A 371 26.89 0.83 -10.62
N PRO A 372 25.81 1.03 -9.82
CA PRO A 372 24.85 2.11 -10.09
C PRO A 372 25.49 3.50 -10.01
N ALA A 373 26.42 3.72 -9.08
CA ALA A 373 27.09 5.01 -8.94
C ALA A 373 27.94 5.34 -10.19
N VAL A 374 28.73 4.36 -10.64
CA VAL A 374 29.59 4.48 -11.83
C VAL A 374 28.74 4.78 -13.07
N LEU A 375 27.61 4.11 -13.24
CA LEU A 375 26.68 4.38 -14.35
C LEU A 375 26.12 5.81 -14.34
N TYR A 376 25.94 6.40 -13.16
CA TYR A 376 25.52 7.80 -12.98
C TYR A 376 26.67 8.80 -13.06
N GLY A 377 27.92 8.36 -13.21
CA GLY A 377 29.08 9.22 -13.36
C GLY A 377 29.71 9.65 -12.04
N TYR A 378 29.60 8.86 -10.96
CA TYR A 378 30.34 9.13 -9.73
C TYR A 378 30.78 7.83 -9.05
N THR A 379 31.62 7.91 -8.03
CA THR A 379 32.00 6.74 -7.23
C THR A 379 32.20 7.14 -5.76
N TYR A 380 32.68 6.22 -4.92
CA TYR A 380 32.95 6.43 -3.50
C TYR A 380 34.45 6.34 -3.24
N GLU A 381 34.95 7.09 -2.25
CA GLU A 381 36.28 6.82 -1.71
C GLU A 381 36.33 5.42 -1.09
N GLU A 382 37.47 4.73 -1.20
CA GLU A 382 37.62 3.36 -0.69
C GLU A 382 37.35 3.27 0.83
N GLU A 383 37.79 4.27 1.60
CA GLU A 383 37.51 4.36 3.03
C GLU A 383 36.02 4.57 3.33
N CYS A 384 35.35 5.41 2.53
CA CYS A 384 33.89 5.64 2.63
C CYS A 384 33.13 4.34 2.37
N PHE A 385 33.49 3.63 1.31
CA PHE A 385 32.91 2.35 0.95
C PHE A 385 33.10 1.30 2.06
N ASN A 386 34.32 1.15 2.56
CA ASN A 386 34.64 0.20 3.61
C ASN A 386 33.85 0.50 4.90
N GLN A 387 33.68 1.79 5.25
CA GLN A 387 32.86 2.18 6.39
C GLN A 387 31.37 1.90 6.19
N ILE A 388 30.83 2.11 4.98
CA ILE A 388 29.43 1.77 4.65
C ILE A 388 29.20 0.27 4.84
N LEU A 389 30.09 -0.58 4.31
CA LEU A 389 29.97 -2.03 4.50
C LEU A 389 30.08 -2.42 5.98
N ALA A 390 31.05 -1.86 6.70
CA ALA A 390 31.26 -2.14 8.12
C ALA A 390 30.02 -1.79 8.96
N ASP A 391 29.39 -0.65 8.70
CA ASP A 391 28.19 -0.21 9.43
C ASP A 391 26.95 -1.05 9.13
N LEU A 392 26.87 -1.64 7.93
CA LEU A 392 25.69 -2.38 7.45
C LEU A 392 25.79 -3.90 7.65
N LEU A 393 26.97 -4.42 8.04
CA LEU A 393 27.19 -5.84 8.28
C LEU A 393 26.35 -6.32 9.47
N LYS A 394 25.48 -7.31 9.20
CA LYS A 394 24.72 -8.06 10.18
C LYS A 394 25.38 -9.41 10.42
N GLU A 395 25.54 -9.77 11.70
CA GLU A 395 26.17 -11.03 12.13
C GLU A 395 27.55 -11.25 11.46
N GLU A 396 28.27 -10.15 11.17
CA GLU A 396 29.57 -10.12 10.50
C GLU A 396 29.61 -10.77 9.10
N ARG A 397 28.46 -11.13 8.52
CA ARG A 397 28.41 -11.93 7.29
C ARG A 397 27.56 -11.36 6.17
N TYR A 398 26.44 -10.72 6.49
CA TYR A 398 25.42 -10.40 5.51
C TYR A 398 24.93 -8.95 5.61
N ILE A 399 24.48 -8.40 4.48
CA ILE A 399 23.93 -7.04 4.40
C ILE A 399 22.48 -7.09 3.91
N GLU A 400 21.59 -6.41 4.62
CA GLU A 400 20.19 -6.27 4.22
C GLU A 400 20.06 -5.29 3.04
N PRO A 401 19.52 -5.72 1.88
CA PRO A 401 19.40 -4.86 0.69
C PRO A 401 18.62 -3.57 0.94
N ALA A 402 17.60 -3.62 1.80
CA ALA A 402 16.78 -2.45 2.12
C ALA A 402 17.60 -1.36 2.82
N HIS A 403 18.47 -1.74 3.77
CA HIS A 403 19.32 -0.77 4.48
C HIS A 403 20.37 -0.17 3.53
N LEU A 404 21.00 -1.03 2.71
CA LEU A 404 21.97 -0.60 1.71
C LEU A 404 21.36 0.41 0.73
N SER A 405 20.18 0.09 0.19
CA SER A 405 19.48 0.95 -0.77
C SER A 405 19.12 2.32 -0.16
N LEU A 406 18.70 2.35 1.11
CA LEU A 406 18.39 3.60 1.82
C LEU A 406 19.64 4.46 2.09
N VAL A 407 20.73 3.85 2.55
CA VAL A 407 22.00 4.55 2.78
C VAL A 407 22.53 5.16 1.48
N CYS A 408 22.49 4.39 0.39
CA CYS A 408 22.99 4.83 -0.90
C CYS A 408 22.10 5.92 -1.53
N GLU A 409 20.78 5.84 -1.36
CA GLU A 409 19.86 6.91 -1.76
C GLU A 409 20.17 8.22 -1.03
N LYS A 410 20.41 8.17 0.27
CA LYS A 410 20.72 9.38 1.05
C LYS A 410 22.06 9.99 0.67
N LEU A 411 23.07 9.16 0.40
CA LEU A 411 24.35 9.61 -0.14
C LEU A 411 24.21 10.23 -1.55
N TRP A 412 23.31 9.69 -2.38
CA TRP A 412 22.99 10.28 -3.68
C TRP A 412 22.43 11.70 -3.53
N PHE A 413 21.44 11.91 -2.66
CA PHE A 413 20.86 13.24 -2.45
C PHE A 413 21.83 14.21 -1.79
N GLU A 414 22.65 13.74 -0.85
CA GLU A 414 23.57 14.62 -0.11
C GLU A 414 24.80 15.03 -0.95
N SER A 415 25.32 14.12 -1.78
CA SER A 415 26.57 14.34 -2.52
C SER A 415 26.49 13.92 -3.99
N GLY A 416 26.05 12.69 -4.28
CA GLY A 416 26.11 12.12 -5.64
C GLY A 416 25.49 13.01 -6.72
N CYS A 417 24.28 13.55 -6.48
CA CYS A 417 23.59 14.40 -7.44
C CYS A 417 24.34 15.74 -7.70
N LYS A 418 25.05 16.27 -6.69
CA LYS A 418 25.85 17.50 -6.79
C LYS A 418 27.11 17.25 -7.60
N LEU A 419 27.76 16.11 -7.39
CA LEU A 419 28.97 15.69 -8.11
C LEU A 419 28.69 15.54 -9.60
N VAL A 420 27.61 14.82 -9.97
CA VAL A 420 27.22 14.61 -11.36
C VAL A 420 26.89 15.94 -12.06
N ARG A 421 26.18 16.86 -11.39
CA ARG A 421 25.88 18.20 -11.93
C ARG A 421 27.15 19.05 -12.17
N GLN A 422 28.17 18.90 -11.33
CA GLN A 422 29.43 19.64 -11.42
C GLN A 422 30.37 19.04 -12.48
N GLN A 423 30.36 17.72 -12.67
CA GLN A 423 31.21 17.03 -13.64
C GLN A 423 30.85 17.37 -15.09
N SER A 424 29.57 17.66 -15.39
CA SER A 424 29.16 18.19 -16.70
C SER A 424 29.88 19.48 -17.12
N ALA A 425 30.57 20.17 -16.19
CA ALA A 425 31.37 21.37 -16.44
C ALA A 425 32.89 21.14 -16.53
N THR A 426 33.40 19.94 -16.19
CA THR A 426 34.85 19.67 -16.13
C THR A 426 35.20 18.34 -16.80
N ALA A 427 35.87 18.41 -17.95
CA ALA A 427 36.38 17.24 -18.66
C ALA A 427 37.74 16.81 -18.08
N ALA A 428 37.81 15.63 -17.46
CA ALA A 428 38.94 14.68 -17.56
C ALA A 428 38.78 13.45 -16.65
N GLY A 429 38.71 12.26 -17.26
CA GLY A 429 39.32 10.99 -16.81
C GLY A 429 38.78 10.27 -15.57
N GLU A 430 38.66 10.95 -14.43
CA GLU A 430 38.35 10.32 -13.14
C GLU A 430 36.93 10.66 -12.67
N LEU A 431 36.24 9.67 -12.13
CA LEU A 431 34.90 9.86 -11.58
C LEU A 431 34.99 10.61 -10.25
N PRO A 432 34.16 11.64 -10.01
CA PRO A 432 34.11 12.32 -8.74
C PRO A 432 33.72 11.34 -7.63
N THR A 433 34.41 11.44 -6.50
CA THR A 433 34.25 10.54 -5.38
C THR A 433 33.41 11.17 -4.28
N VAL A 434 32.53 10.39 -3.65
CA VAL A 434 31.85 10.77 -2.41
C VAL A 434 32.82 10.53 -1.25
N PRO A 435 33.22 11.57 -0.51
CA PRO A 435 34.25 11.43 0.50
C PRO A 435 33.71 10.82 1.80
N LEU A 436 34.60 10.16 2.56
CA LEU A 436 34.25 9.59 3.87
C LEU A 436 33.66 10.66 4.81
N ALA A 437 34.15 11.90 4.74
CA ALA A 437 33.66 13.01 5.55
C ALA A 437 32.17 13.33 5.32
N THR A 438 31.64 13.08 4.12
CA THR A 438 30.20 13.22 3.86
C THR A 438 29.42 12.15 4.62
N TYR A 439 29.85 10.89 4.54
CA TYR A 439 29.17 9.78 5.19
C TYR A 439 29.33 9.79 6.72
N ALA A 440 30.57 9.75 7.22
CA ALA A 440 30.84 9.67 8.65
C ALA A 440 30.66 11.01 9.38
N GLY A 441 31.04 12.12 8.73
CA GLY A 441 31.00 13.45 9.35
C GLY A 441 29.62 14.09 9.30
N ARG A 442 29.05 14.25 8.10
CA ARG A 442 27.78 14.96 7.91
C ARG A 442 26.55 14.10 8.18
N LEU A 443 26.54 12.87 7.63
CA LEU A 443 25.41 11.95 7.76
C LEU A 443 25.49 11.07 9.01
N HIS A 444 26.60 11.13 9.75
CA HIS A 444 26.84 10.36 10.98
C HIS A 444 26.72 8.83 10.76
N GLY A 445 27.20 8.35 9.61
CA GLY A 445 27.20 6.94 9.22
C GLY A 445 25.80 6.37 8.99
N ALA A 446 25.69 5.04 8.89
CA ALA A 446 24.41 4.39 8.60
C ALA A 446 23.39 4.67 9.70
N LYS A 447 23.82 4.65 10.98
CA LYS A 447 22.93 4.93 12.13
C LYS A 447 22.31 6.32 12.05
N GLY A 448 23.09 7.34 11.67
CA GLY A 448 22.58 8.70 11.48
C GLY A 448 21.54 8.76 10.35
N ILE A 449 21.85 8.17 9.19
CA ILE A 449 20.94 8.12 8.03
C ILE A 449 19.61 7.44 8.38
N LEU A 450 19.68 6.29 9.05
CA LEU A 450 18.52 5.51 9.45
C LEU A 450 17.62 6.27 10.43
N ARG A 451 18.24 7.04 11.34
CA ARG A 451 17.53 7.95 12.27
C ARG A 451 16.90 9.12 11.52
N ASP A 452 17.63 9.73 10.60
CA ASP A 452 17.18 10.88 9.83
C ASP A 452 15.99 10.53 8.92
N PHE A 453 15.91 9.29 8.43
CA PHE A 453 14.75 8.82 7.67
C PHE A 453 13.43 8.94 8.45
N LEU A 454 13.40 8.56 9.73
CA LEU A 454 12.22 8.78 10.58
C LEU A 454 12.04 10.27 10.90
N GLN A 455 13.13 10.98 11.18
CA GLN A 455 13.07 12.39 11.54
C GLN A 455 12.50 13.25 10.40
N ASP A 456 12.89 12.97 9.15
CA ASP A 456 12.36 13.63 7.94
C ASP A 456 10.85 13.45 7.83
N PHE A 457 10.34 12.25 8.12
CA PHE A 457 8.90 11.98 8.17
C PHE A 457 8.22 12.83 9.24
N LEU A 458 8.76 12.84 10.46
CA LEU A 458 8.19 13.62 11.56
C LEU A 458 8.21 15.13 11.27
N VAL A 459 9.28 15.65 10.66
CA VAL A 459 9.38 17.07 10.29
C VAL A 459 8.38 17.45 9.21
N ALA A 460 8.09 16.55 8.27
CA ALA A 460 7.12 16.76 7.19
C ALA A 460 5.65 16.78 7.66
N LEU A 461 5.36 16.35 8.89
CA LEU A 461 4.03 16.49 9.51
C LEU A 461 3.76 17.95 9.87
N ALA A 462 2.49 18.35 9.75
CA ALA A 462 2.04 19.73 9.76
C ALA A 462 2.36 20.47 11.07
N ASP A 463 2.22 19.79 12.20
CA ASP A 463 2.45 20.35 13.52
C ASP A 463 2.91 19.29 14.55
N ASP A 464 3.24 19.78 15.75
CA ASP A 464 3.71 18.95 16.86
C ASP A 464 2.67 17.94 17.38
N ASP A 465 1.38 18.21 17.21
CA ASP A 465 0.31 17.29 17.65
C ASP A 465 0.15 16.17 16.66
N GLU A 466 0.20 16.47 15.37
CA GLU A 466 0.25 15.46 14.31
C GLU A 466 1.47 14.53 14.48
N ARG A 467 2.63 15.07 14.85
CA ARG A 467 3.85 14.27 15.19
C ARG A 467 3.64 13.33 16.36
N ARG A 468 3.04 13.83 17.45
CA ARG A 468 2.79 13.02 18.65
C ARG A 468 1.77 11.93 18.35
N GLU A 469 0.71 12.26 17.62
CA GLU A 469 -0.33 11.30 17.20
C GLU A 469 0.27 10.18 16.32
N ALA A 470 1.17 10.53 15.40
CA ALA A 470 1.92 9.56 14.60
C ALA A 470 2.82 8.67 15.47
N LEU A 471 3.52 9.23 16.46
CA LEU A 471 4.33 8.45 17.40
C LEU A 471 3.47 7.56 18.32
N GLU A 472 2.28 8.01 18.74
CA GLU A 472 1.31 7.17 19.47
C GLU A 472 0.75 6.03 18.61
N LEU A 473 0.75 6.15 17.27
CA LEU A 473 0.43 5.05 16.35
C LEU A 473 1.57 4.02 16.24
N ILE A 474 2.83 4.46 16.29
CA ILE A 474 4.00 3.58 16.11
C ILE A 474 4.43 2.93 17.45
N GLU A 475 4.25 3.60 18.60
CA GLU A 475 4.65 3.10 19.92
C GLU A 475 4.19 1.65 20.18
N PRO A 476 2.93 1.25 19.90
CA PRO A 476 2.48 -0.12 20.14
C PRO A 476 3.11 -1.15 19.20
N LEU A 477 3.70 -0.72 18.08
CA LEU A 477 4.37 -1.58 17.09
C LEU A 477 5.78 -2.00 17.52
N ILE A 478 6.22 -1.60 18.72
CA ILE A 478 7.49 -2.01 19.32
C ILE A 478 7.18 -2.71 20.63
N THR A 479 7.74 -3.91 20.82
CA THR A 479 7.62 -4.65 22.08
C THR A 479 8.44 -3.97 23.18
N GLY A 480 8.16 -4.28 24.44
CA GLY A 480 9.00 -3.83 25.57
C GLY A 480 10.47 -4.29 25.49
N SER A 481 10.76 -5.35 24.72
CA SER A 481 12.11 -5.84 24.46
C SER A 481 12.81 -5.17 23.27
N GLY A 482 12.16 -4.19 22.61
CA GLY A 482 12.73 -3.50 21.45
C GLY A 482 12.76 -4.35 20.18
N THR A 483 11.76 -5.21 19.99
CA THR A 483 11.55 -5.94 18.73
C THR A 483 10.25 -5.49 18.06
N ARG A 484 10.05 -5.87 16.79
CA ARG A 484 8.78 -5.58 16.09
C ARG A 484 7.62 -6.24 16.85
N ASN A 485 6.56 -5.46 17.04
CA ASN A 485 5.27 -5.93 17.49
C ASN A 485 4.25 -5.77 16.35
N ILE A 486 3.23 -6.60 16.39
CA ILE A 486 2.24 -6.71 15.32
C ILE A 486 0.89 -6.45 15.95
N VAL A 487 0.28 -5.32 15.58
CA VAL A 487 -0.90 -4.80 16.27
C VAL A 487 -2.05 -4.67 15.28
N GLU A 488 -3.24 -5.04 15.71
CA GLU A 488 -4.44 -4.91 14.88
C GLU A 488 -4.75 -3.43 14.58
N ARG A 489 -5.00 -3.09 13.31
CA ARG A 489 -5.35 -1.75 12.83
C ARG A 489 -6.46 -1.14 13.66
N ARG A 490 -7.49 -1.91 14.00
CA ARG A 490 -8.63 -1.45 14.80
C ARG A 490 -8.19 -0.90 16.16
N GLN A 491 -7.21 -1.53 16.81
CA GLN A 491 -6.69 -1.11 18.11
C GLN A 491 -5.88 0.18 18.02
N LEU A 492 -5.26 0.42 16.85
CA LEU A 492 -4.51 1.64 16.57
C LEU A 492 -5.43 2.79 16.15
N ILE A 493 -6.53 2.54 15.44
CA ILE A 493 -7.44 3.56 14.93
C ILE A 493 -8.52 3.94 15.95
N HIS A 494 -9.19 2.95 16.56
CA HIS A 494 -10.32 3.17 17.47
C HIS A 494 -9.87 3.26 18.94
N VAL A 495 -8.98 4.20 19.20
CA VAL A 495 -8.56 4.54 20.57
C VAL A 495 -9.61 5.49 21.18
N PRO A 496 -10.04 5.30 22.45
CA PRO A 496 -10.99 6.20 23.09
C PRO A 496 -10.58 7.66 23.00
N PHE A 497 -11.55 8.51 22.64
CA PHE A 497 -11.41 9.96 22.53
C PHE A 497 -10.38 10.48 21.51
N ARG A 498 -10.01 9.66 20.52
CA ARG A 498 -9.21 10.07 19.36
C ARG A 498 -10.01 10.00 18.07
N ASP A 499 -9.70 10.90 17.13
CA ASP A 499 -10.34 10.92 15.81
C ASP A 499 -9.83 9.79 14.92
N ALA A 500 -10.70 8.81 14.68
CA ALA A 500 -10.42 7.67 13.81
C ALA A 500 -10.13 8.09 12.36
N THR A 501 -10.71 9.18 11.86
CA THR A 501 -10.51 9.68 10.49
C THR A 501 -9.10 10.24 10.33
N GLN A 502 -8.70 11.09 11.28
CA GLN A 502 -7.35 11.66 11.32
C GLN A 502 -6.29 10.58 11.49
N ARG A 503 -6.49 9.62 12.42
CA ARG A 503 -5.56 8.50 12.63
C ARG A 503 -5.45 7.59 11.41
N THR A 504 -6.53 7.41 10.68
CA THR A 504 -6.52 6.66 9.41
C THR A 504 -5.66 7.38 8.37
N ALA A 505 -5.88 8.69 8.17
CA ALA A 505 -5.05 9.48 7.25
C ALA A 505 -3.57 9.50 7.65
N LEU A 506 -3.26 9.54 8.96
CA LEU A 506 -1.89 9.45 9.47
C LEU A 506 -1.26 8.09 9.22
N LEU A 507 -2.01 7.03 9.45
CA LEU A 507 -1.56 5.68 9.15
C LEU A 507 -1.25 5.52 7.66
N ASP A 508 -2.10 6.08 6.79
CA ASP A 508 -1.86 6.06 5.34
C ASP A 508 -0.58 6.82 4.98
N LYS A 509 -0.28 7.96 5.64
CA LYS A 509 1.01 8.66 5.48
C LYS A 509 2.20 7.78 5.90
N LEU A 510 2.10 7.03 7.00
CA LEU A 510 3.14 6.11 7.47
C LEU A 510 3.39 4.97 6.47
N VAL A 511 2.32 4.41 5.92
CA VAL A 511 2.36 3.35 4.89
C VAL A 511 2.99 3.89 3.60
N ASN A 512 2.56 5.07 3.14
CA ASN A 512 3.07 5.71 1.93
C ASN A 512 4.56 6.05 2.02
N ARG A 513 5.08 6.28 3.24
CA ARG A 513 6.50 6.49 3.52
C ARG A 513 7.25 5.21 3.86
N THR A 514 6.59 4.05 3.75
CA THR A 514 7.17 2.72 3.96
C THR A 514 7.71 2.51 5.39
N LEU A 515 7.25 3.29 6.37
CA LEU A 515 7.63 3.14 7.78
C LEU A 515 6.93 1.95 8.44
N VAL A 516 5.67 1.75 8.08
CA VAL A 516 4.84 0.63 8.53
C VAL A 516 4.23 -0.07 7.33
N ARG A 517 3.89 -1.34 7.50
CA ARG A 517 3.16 -2.14 6.52
C ARG A 517 1.90 -2.71 7.16
N ILE A 518 0.87 -2.85 6.33
CA ILE A 518 -0.39 -3.50 6.72
C ILE A 518 -0.33 -4.93 6.22
N GLU A 519 -0.40 -5.87 7.16
CA GLU A 519 -0.50 -7.30 6.91
C GLU A 519 -1.88 -7.82 7.33
N PRO A 520 -2.70 -8.26 6.39
CA PRO A 520 -3.93 -8.98 6.73
C PRO A 520 -3.60 -10.34 7.38
N ARG A 521 -4.17 -10.63 8.56
CA ARG A 521 -4.01 -11.91 9.29
C ARG A 521 -5.31 -12.34 9.96
N LEU A 522 -5.66 -13.63 9.86
CA LEU A 522 -6.67 -14.31 10.70
C LEU A 522 -8.08 -13.68 10.80
N GLY A 523 -8.45 -12.66 10.04
CA GLY A 523 -9.63 -11.89 10.46
C GLY A 523 -9.56 -10.40 10.22
N GLY A 524 -8.36 -9.85 10.34
CA GLY A 524 -8.15 -8.43 10.54
C GLY A 524 -6.91 -7.92 9.83
N GLN A 525 -6.81 -6.60 9.76
CA GLN A 525 -5.62 -5.93 9.28
C GLN A 525 -4.69 -5.72 10.47
N PHE A 526 -3.46 -6.20 10.37
CA PHE A 526 -2.42 -5.99 11.36
C PHE A 526 -1.39 -5.03 10.80
N ILE A 527 -0.74 -4.28 11.66
CA ILE A 527 0.23 -3.28 11.33
C ILE A 527 1.52 -3.67 12.04
N GLU A 528 2.62 -3.55 11.31
CA GLU A 528 3.95 -3.70 11.87
C GLU A 528 4.93 -2.75 11.19
N ILE A 529 6.08 -2.52 11.84
CA ILE A 529 7.16 -1.74 11.25
C ILE A 529 7.79 -2.53 10.10
N THR A 530 8.01 -1.87 8.96
CA THR A 530 8.51 -2.53 7.74
C THR A 530 9.87 -3.19 7.96
N HIS A 531 10.76 -2.52 8.70
CA HIS A 531 12.14 -2.95 8.92
C HIS A 531 12.63 -2.72 10.37
N GLU A 532 13.46 -3.63 10.90
CA GLU A 532 13.91 -3.59 12.31
C GLU A 532 14.80 -2.40 12.65
N PHE A 533 15.55 -1.86 11.68
CA PHE A 533 16.42 -0.71 11.93
C PHE A 533 15.67 0.53 12.44
N LEU A 534 14.39 0.66 12.07
CA LEU A 534 13.56 1.79 12.49
C LEU A 534 13.31 1.76 13.99
N ILE A 535 13.42 0.61 14.66
CA ILE A 535 13.06 0.47 16.07
C ILE A 535 13.88 1.41 16.95
N GLN A 536 15.20 1.45 16.77
CA GLN A 536 16.05 2.32 17.59
C GLN A 536 15.73 3.79 17.35
N ALA A 537 15.58 4.19 16.08
CA ALA A 537 15.22 5.56 15.71
C ALA A 537 13.85 5.97 16.30
N VAL A 538 12.87 5.06 16.26
CA VAL A 538 11.56 5.29 16.86
C VAL A 538 11.68 5.40 18.38
N GLN A 539 12.41 4.53 19.06
CA GLN A 539 12.61 4.62 20.51
C GLN A 539 13.23 5.96 20.94
N GLU A 540 14.24 6.44 20.20
CA GLU A 540 14.83 7.76 20.41
C GLU A 540 13.81 8.89 20.19
N ALA A 541 12.99 8.80 19.14
CA ALA A 541 11.93 9.76 18.85
C ALA A 541 10.82 9.74 19.92
N LEU A 542 10.39 8.57 20.39
CA LEU A 542 9.44 8.41 21.49
C LEU A 542 9.98 9.08 22.75
N GLN A 543 11.25 8.86 23.09
CA GLN A 543 11.88 9.47 24.25
C GLN A 543 11.93 11.00 24.13
N LYS A 544 12.27 11.52 22.94
CA LYS A 544 12.40 12.96 22.70
C LYS A 544 11.06 13.69 22.66
N TYR A 545 10.08 13.16 21.94
CA TYR A 545 8.83 13.88 21.61
C TYR A 545 7.63 13.47 22.46
N LEU A 546 7.58 12.23 22.94
CA LEU A 546 6.50 11.73 23.79
C LEU A 546 6.92 11.71 25.27
N TYR A 547 7.90 10.88 25.65
CA TYR A 547 8.21 10.64 27.07
C TYR A 547 8.92 11.83 27.74
N GLY A 548 9.69 12.60 26.99
CA GLY A 548 10.37 13.81 27.49
C GLY A 548 9.43 14.99 27.76
N ASN A 549 8.19 14.98 27.25
CA ASN A 549 7.23 16.05 27.46
C ASN A 549 6.28 15.74 28.63
N VAL A 550 6.58 16.31 29.80
CA VAL A 550 5.82 16.09 31.04
C VAL A 550 4.35 16.47 30.89
N GLU A 551 4.04 17.60 30.25
CA GLU A 551 2.66 18.05 30.07
C GLU A 551 1.87 17.06 29.20
N PHE A 552 2.49 16.58 28.12
CA PHE A 552 1.85 15.59 27.25
C PHE A 552 1.67 14.23 27.96
N GLN A 553 2.65 13.78 28.75
CA GLN A 553 2.50 12.56 29.55
C GLN A 553 1.36 12.66 30.56
N GLN A 554 1.25 13.80 31.25
CA GLN A 554 0.13 14.08 32.15
C GLN A 554 -1.21 14.04 31.40
N PHE A 555 -1.26 14.58 30.19
CA PHE A 555 -2.44 14.50 29.32
C PHE A 555 -2.79 13.05 28.94
N ARG A 556 -1.82 12.23 28.53
CA ARG A 556 -2.05 10.80 28.21
C ARG A 556 -2.59 10.03 29.41
N VAL A 557 -2.04 10.28 30.60
CA VAL A 557 -2.49 9.65 31.85
C VAL A 557 -3.92 10.06 32.18
N ALA A 558 -4.23 11.36 32.12
CA ALA A 558 -5.59 11.86 32.36
C ALA A 558 -6.61 11.29 31.35
N LEU A 559 -6.22 11.19 30.07
CA LEU A 559 -7.08 10.62 29.03
C LEU A 559 -7.30 9.11 29.21
N ARG A 560 -6.26 8.37 29.62
CA ARG A 560 -6.36 6.93 29.94
C ARG A 560 -7.26 6.72 31.16
N ALA A 561 -7.09 7.50 32.23
CA ALA A 561 -7.95 7.44 33.41
C ALA A 561 -9.43 7.71 33.06
N LEU A 562 -9.69 8.71 32.21
CA LEU A 562 -11.04 8.99 31.70
C LEU A 562 -11.61 7.79 30.91
N ALA A 563 -10.80 7.15 30.07
CA ALA A 563 -11.21 5.99 29.27
C ALA A 563 -11.46 4.74 30.11
N GLU A 564 -10.64 4.51 31.13
CA GLU A 564 -10.83 3.42 32.10
C GLU A 564 -12.12 3.64 32.91
N SER A 565 -12.37 4.87 33.34
CA SER A 565 -13.57 5.26 34.08
C SER A 565 -14.86 5.07 33.27
N GLN A 566 -14.81 5.28 31.95
CA GLN A 566 -15.97 5.03 31.09
C GLN A 566 -16.35 3.55 31.01
N ARG A 567 -15.40 2.63 31.26
CA ARG A 567 -15.63 1.18 31.23
C ARG A 567 -16.21 0.64 32.53
N ASP A 568 -16.20 1.42 33.62
CA ASP A 568 -16.74 1.02 34.92
C ASP A 568 -18.20 1.51 35.09
N PRO A 569 -19.20 0.59 35.12
CA PRO A 569 -20.61 0.97 35.30
C PRO A 569 -20.91 1.61 36.67
N ALA A 570 -20.06 1.41 37.69
CA ALA A 570 -20.26 1.99 39.02
C ALA A 570 -19.82 3.47 39.11
N ALA A 571 -18.97 3.92 38.19
CA ALA A 571 -18.42 5.28 38.18
C ALA A 571 -19.45 6.36 37.79
N SER A 572 -20.64 5.96 37.33
CA SER A 572 -21.71 6.85 36.84
C SER A 572 -22.62 7.42 37.94
N ALA A 573 -22.44 7.05 39.22
CA ALA A 573 -23.53 7.16 40.19
C ALA A 573 -23.67 8.52 40.90
N THR A 574 -22.61 9.26 41.26
CA THR A 574 -22.83 10.50 42.05
C THR A 574 -21.70 11.56 42.07
N ASP A 575 -20.42 11.21 41.88
CA ASP A 575 -19.29 12.17 41.93
C ASP A 575 -18.50 12.22 40.61
N SER A 576 -17.85 13.35 40.32
CA SER A 576 -16.93 13.47 39.17
C SER A 576 -15.78 12.47 39.31
N VAL A 577 -15.55 11.65 38.29
CA VAL A 577 -14.41 10.72 38.25
C VAL A 577 -13.09 11.44 37.94
N ILE A 578 -13.19 12.66 37.40
CA ILE A 578 -12.05 13.50 37.05
C ILE A 578 -11.70 14.39 38.24
N ASN A 579 -10.46 14.32 38.72
CA ASN A 579 -9.96 15.20 39.78
C ASN A 579 -9.55 16.60 39.25
N ARG A 580 -9.27 17.55 40.15
CA ARG A 580 -8.92 18.94 39.78
C ARG A 580 -7.71 19.04 38.82
N ALA A 581 -6.70 18.20 39.00
CA ALA A 581 -5.50 18.22 38.15
C ALA A 581 -5.80 17.70 36.74
N GLU A 582 -6.49 16.55 36.66
CA GLU A 582 -6.94 15.95 35.39
C GLU A 582 -7.87 16.89 34.62
N PHE A 583 -8.82 17.54 35.31
CA PHE A 583 -9.72 18.52 34.69
C PHE A 583 -8.93 19.66 34.04
N GLY A 584 -7.96 20.24 34.76
CA GLY A 584 -7.14 21.32 34.23
C GLY A 584 -6.31 20.89 33.02
N ILE A 585 -5.80 19.65 33.02
CA ILE A 585 -5.01 19.10 31.90
C ILE A 585 -5.91 18.83 30.68
N LEU A 586 -7.06 18.20 30.88
CA LEU A 586 -8.02 17.87 29.83
C LEU A 586 -8.64 19.13 29.21
N ASP A 587 -8.98 20.15 30.02
CA ASP A 587 -9.51 21.41 29.51
C ASP A 587 -8.50 22.19 28.67
N ARG A 588 -7.22 22.24 29.10
CA ARG A 588 -6.14 22.85 28.31
C ARG A 588 -5.94 22.14 26.96
N ASN A 589 -6.13 20.82 26.93
CA ASN A 589 -5.96 19.99 25.74
C ASN A 589 -7.29 19.67 25.02
N ARG A 590 -8.38 20.41 25.30
CA ARG A 590 -9.73 20.07 24.83
C ARG A 590 -9.89 19.96 23.31
N GLN A 591 -9.05 20.64 22.54
CA GLN A 591 -9.04 20.58 21.07
C GLN A 591 -8.41 19.29 20.52
N ARG A 592 -7.64 18.56 21.35
CA ARG A 592 -6.94 17.31 20.99
C ARG A 592 -7.74 16.05 21.30
N VAL A 593 -8.97 16.21 21.77
CA VAL A 593 -9.80 15.13 22.32
C VAL A 593 -11.11 15.11 21.56
N GLN A 594 -11.48 13.95 21.04
CA GLN A 594 -12.80 13.73 20.46
C GLN A 594 -13.78 13.40 21.58
N TRP A 595 -14.54 14.41 22.01
CA TRP A 595 -15.46 14.28 23.14
C TRP A 595 -16.75 13.56 22.76
N ASN A 596 -17.13 12.57 23.56
CA ASN A 596 -18.47 11.98 23.54
C ASN A 596 -19.35 12.59 24.66
N GLY A 597 -20.66 12.35 24.60
CA GLY A 597 -21.61 12.96 25.54
C GLY A 597 -21.29 12.66 27.01
N TRP A 598 -20.89 11.43 27.32
CA TRP A 598 -20.49 11.03 28.67
C TRP A 598 -19.27 11.82 29.16
N ALA A 599 -18.22 11.94 28.35
CA ALA A 599 -17.00 12.64 28.74
C ALA A 599 -17.24 14.16 28.91
N VAL A 600 -18.08 14.77 28.07
CA VAL A 600 -18.50 16.18 28.27
C VAL A 600 -19.24 16.35 29.59
N GLU A 601 -20.13 15.41 29.93
CA GLU A 601 -20.82 15.43 31.22
C GLU A 601 -19.84 15.34 32.40
N GLN A 602 -18.84 14.46 32.32
CA GLN A 602 -17.80 14.37 33.34
C GLN A 602 -16.98 15.66 33.46
N MET A 603 -16.65 16.32 32.34
CA MET A 603 -15.97 17.63 32.36
C MET A 603 -16.83 18.72 33.03
N LEU A 604 -18.15 18.74 32.79
CA LEU A 604 -19.08 19.67 33.45
C LEU A 604 -19.22 19.38 34.96
N ARG A 605 -19.28 18.10 35.35
CA ARG A 605 -19.30 17.70 36.77
C ARG A 605 -18.01 18.07 37.49
N ALA A 606 -16.86 17.80 36.88
CA ALA A 606 -15.55 18.20 37.40
C ALA A 606 -15.45 19.72 37.56
N TRP A 607 -15.98 20.49 36.62
CA TRP A 607 -16.06 21.95 36.73
C TRP A 607 -16.93 22.39 37.91
N LEU A 608 -18.08 21.76 38.16
CA LEU A 608 -18.93 22.08 39.32
C LEU A 608 -18.24 21.79 40.66
N CYS A 609 -17.47 20.70 40.73
CA CYS A 609 -16.76 20.29 41.94
C CYS A 609 -15.47 21.10 42.20
N HIS A 610 -14.81 21.58 41.14
CA HIS A 610 -13.44 22.12 41.23
C HIS A 610 -13.28 23.55 40.66
N GLY A 611 -14.31 24.12 40.04
CA GLY A 611 -14.30 25.44 39.44
C GLY A 611 -14.47 26.56 40.47
N ALA A 612 -13.44 27.38 40.65
CA ALA A 612 -13.56 28.73 41.23
C ALA A 612 -12.74 29.77 40.44
N GLY A 613 -13.34 30.89 40.01
CA GLY A 613 -12.65 32.03 39.36
C GLY A 613 -13.38 32.69 38.18
N SER A 614 -12.86 33.84 37.70
CA SER A 614 -13.42 34.64 36.60
C SER A 614 -13.04 34.14 35.18
N GLU A 615 -11.87 33.53 35.00
CA GLU A 615 -11.43 32.90 33.73
C GLU A 615 -12.30 31.68 33.33
N GLN A 616 -13.02 31.09 34.29
CA GLN A 616 -13.80 29.87 34.09
C GLN A 616 -15.16 30.05 33.41
N ARG A 617 -15.66 31.28 33.22
CA ARG A 617 -16.91 31.50 32.46
C ARG A 617 -16.77 31.09 30.99
N ALA A 618 -15.58 31.30 30.40
CA ALA A 618 -15.30 30.90 29.02
C ALA A 618 -15.20 29.36 28.89
N THR A 619 -14.51 28.71 29.83
CA THR A 619 -14.44 27.23 29.92
C THR A 619 -15.82 26.61 30.12
N LEU A 620 -16.63 27.13 31.07
CA LEU A 620 -17.99 26.65 31.28
C LEU A 620 -18.84 26.79 30.01
N ARG A 621 -18.76 27.94 29.34
CA ARG A 621 -19.49 28.20 28.10
C ARG A 621 -19.11 27.20 27.01
N TYR A 622 -17.83 26.93 26.81
CA TYR A 622 -17.36 25.91 25.86
C TYR A 622 -17.98 24.53 26.14
N TRP A 623 -17.93 24.06 27.39
CA TRP A 623 -18.47 22.74 27.73
C TRP A 623 -19.99 22.68 27.68
N LEU A 624 -20.70 23.77 27.99
CA LEU A 624 -22.15 23.89 27.79
C LEU A 624 -22.53 23.87 26.31
N ASP A 625 -21.77 24.55 25.45
CA ASP A 625 -21.98 24.55 24.00
C ASP A 625 -21.70 23.15 23.42
N ALA A 626 -20.62 22.49 23.84
CA ALA A 626 -20.28 21.12 23.46
C ALA A 626 -21.36 20.10 23.89
N ALA A 627 -21.92 20.25 25.09
CA ALA A 627 -23.04 19.43 25.56
C ALA A 627 -24.31 19.65 24.74
N SER A 628 -24.55 20.89 24.30
CA SER A 628 -25.70 21.25 23.47
C SER A 628 -25.57 20.70 22.05
N GLY A 629 -24.35 20.61 21.50
CA GLY A 629 -24.07 20.04 20.18
C GLY A 629 -24.09 18.50 20.13
N LEU A 630 -23.91 17.81 21.25
CA LEU A 630 -23.91 16.34 21.38
C LEU A 630 -25.26 15.76 21.82
N ALA A 631 -26.24 16.61 22.14
CA ALA A 631 -27.56 16.17 22.54
C ALA A 631 -28.29 15.53 21.35
N SER A 632 -28.24 14.19 21.24
CA SER A 632 -29.31 13.48 20.54
C SER A 632 -30.59 13.80 21.30
N VAL A 633 -31.52 14.47 20.66
CA VAL A 633 -32.87 14.69 21.17
C VAL A 633 -33.45 13.31 21.49
N ALA A 634 -33.48 12.94 22.76
CA ALA A 634 -34.10 11.69 23.19
C ALA A 634 -35.58 11.80 22.84
N ASP A 635 -36.14 10.80 22.14
CA ASP A 635 -37.58 10.80 21.88
C ASP A 635 -38.35 10.82 23.21
N LEU A 636 -39.52 11.46 23.23
CA LEU A 636 -40.35 11.70 24.42
C LEU A 636 -40.59 10.41 25.23
N GLY A 637 -40.67 9.26 24.56
CA GLY A 637 -40.77 7.95 25.21
C GLY A 637 -39.57 7.58 26.09
N THR A 638 -38.36 7.93 25.66
CA THR A 638 -37.10 7.67 26.38
C THR A 638 -36.95 8.61 27.57
N ILE A 639 -37.36 9.87 27.41
CA ILE A 639 -37.41 10.87 28.49
C ILE A 639 -38.37 10.38 29.60
N ARG A 640 -39.54 9.86 29.21
CA ARG A 640 -40.53 9.31 30.15
C ARG A 640 -40.03 8.09 30.91
N GLN A 641 -39.37 7.15 30.26
CA GLN A 641 -38.79 5.99 30.95
C GLN A 641 -37.76 6.39 32.00
N ARG A 642 -36.95 7.44 31.74
CA ARG A 642 -36.03 7.99 32.75
C ARG A 642 -36.78 8.63 33.91
N ILE A 643 -37.82 9.42 33.64
CA ILE A 643 -38.63 10.04 34.71
C ILE A 643 -39.33 8.96 35.55
N ALA A 644 -39.87 7.92 34.91
CA ALA A 644 -40.60 6.84 35.56
C ALA A 644 -39.70 5.83 36.32
N GLY A 645 -38.49 5.56 35.83
CA GLY A 645 -37.50 4.69 36.48
C GLY A 645 -36.76 5.34 37.65
N SER A 646 -36.85 6.67 37.78
CA SER A 646 -36.28 7.42 38.89
C SER A 646 -37.23 7.37 40.09
N GLY A 647 -37.10 6.34 40.94
CA GLY A 647 -37.78 6.30 42.24
C GLY A 647 -37.59 7.63 42.97
N ALA A 648 -38.70 8.32 43.23
CA ALA A 648 -38.82 9.59 43.95
C ALA A 648 -37.52 10.42 44.11
N GLY A 649 -37.13 11.16 43.06
CA GLY A 649 -36.55 12.50 43.29
C GLY A 649 -35.20 12.93 42.70
N GLN A 650 -34.57 12.26 41.71
CA GLN A 650 -33.22 12.67 41.26
C GLN A 650 -32.90 12.60 39.76
N GLY A 651 -33.82 12.99 38.86
CA GLY A 651 -33.49 13.27 37.45
C GLY A 651 -33.76 14.72 37.09
N PHE A 652 -32.74 15.49 36.68
CA PHE A 652 -32.92 16.84 36.11
C PHE A 652 -32.90 16.77 34.58
N LEU A 653 -33.88 17.41 33.94
CA LEU A 653 -33.99 17.47 32.48
C LEU A 653 -33.03 18.51 31.90
N SER A 654 -32.44 18.19 30.74
CA SER A 654 -31.60 19.11 29.98
C SER A 654 -32.41 20.21 29.30
N ARG A 655 -31.75 21.32 28.93
CA ARG A 655 -32.42 22.45 28.27
C ARG A 655 -33.08 22.06 26.92
N PRO A 656 -32.45 21.24 26.06
CA PRO A 656 -33.11 20.74 24.85
C PRO A 656 -34.33 19.85 25.13
N GLU A 657 -34.27 19.00 26.16
CA GLU A 657 -35.40 18.16 26.58
C GLU A 657 -36.57 19.02 27.09
N LEU A 658 -36.28 20.06 27.89
CA LEU A 658 -37.28 21.02 28.36
C LEU A 658 -37.91 21.81 27.20
N GLN A 659 -37.12 22.27 26.24
CA GLN A 659 -37.63 22.95 25.04
C GLN A 659 -38.52 22.02 24.21
N GLN A 660 -38.16 20.75 24.05
CA GLN A 660 -38.97 19.78 23.32
C GLN A 660 -40.28 19.46 24.07
N ILE A 661 -40.23 19.35 25.39
CA ILE A 661 -41.41 19.16 26.25
C ILE A 661 -42.32 20.37 26.15
N ASN A 662 -41.79 21.59 26.26
CA ASN A 662 -42.57 22.83 26.19
C ASN A 662 -43.18 23.03 24.80
N ALA A 663 -42.45 22.69 23.73
CA ALA A 663 -42.96 22.76 22.37
C ALA A 663 -44.10 21.77 22.08
N ASN A 664 -44.21 20.68 22.85
CA ASN A 664 -45.22 19.64 22.67
C ASN A 664 -46.20 19.50 23.84
N ARG A 665 -46.16 20.42 24.82
CA ARG A 665 -46.90 20.31 26.09
C ARG A 665 -48.42 20.22 25.94
N ASP A 666 -48.96 20.85 24.89
CA ASP A 666 -50.40 20.87 24.64
C ASP A 666 -50.89 19.68 23.79
N ARG A 667 -49.97 18.85 23.29
CA ARG A 667 -50.29 17.72 22.42
C ARG A 667 -50.54 16.42 23.18
N GLN A 668 -50.07 16.30 24.42
CA GLN A 668 -50.24 15.09 25.23
C GLN A 668 -50.25 15.39 26.75
N PRO A 669 -51.00 14.61 27.56
CA PRO A 669 -51.06 14.79 29.00
C PRO A 669 -49.80 14.24 29.71
N PHE A 670 -49.38 14.91 30.79
CA PHE A 670 -48.29 14.51 31.68
C PHE A 670 -48.84 14.11 33.05
N THR A 671 -48.23 13.11 33.67
CA THR A 671 -48.54 12.65 35.04
C THR A 671 -48.08 13.66 36.10
N PRO A 672 -48.67 13.65 37.32
CA PRO A 672 -48.29 14.59 38.37
C PRO A 672 -46.79 14.54 38.74
N ALA A 673 -46.19 13.35 38.75
CA ALA A 673 -44.76 13.17 39.03
C ALA A 673 -43.88 13.75 37.91
N GLU A 674 -44.26 13.57 36.65
CA GLU A 674 -43.56 14.18 35.50
C GLU A 674 -43.64 15.70 35.56
N ARG A 675 -44.81 16.27 35.86
CA ARG A 675 -44.99 17.72 35.97
C ARG A 675 -44.09 18.33 37.06
N GLN A 676 -43.97 17.65 38.21
CA GLN A 676 -43.07 18.10 39.28
C GLN A 676 -41.59 18.03 38.87
N ALA A 677 -41.18 16.97 38.16
CA ALA A 677 -39.81 16.84 37.66
C ALA A 677 -39.48 17.90 36.59
N ILE A 678 -40.43 18.20 35.69
CA ILE A 678 -40.32 19.25 34.67
C ILE A 678 -40.21 20.61 35.35
N LEU A 679 -41.14 20.96 36.24
CA LEU A 679 -41.12 22.24 36.95
C LEU A 679 -39.84 22.45 37.75
N ARG A 680 -39.34 21.42 38.44
CA ARG A 680 -38.10 21.50 39.21
C ARG A 680 -36.90 21.75 38.28
N SER A 681 -36.89 21.13 37.10
CA SER A 681 -35.83 21.31 36.10
C SER A 681 -35.89 22.70 35.44
N GLU A 682 -37.10 23.21 35.18
CA GLU A 682 -37.33 24.58 34.68
C GLU A 682 -36.86 25.64 35.68
N LEU A 683 -37.26 25.53 36.96
CA LEU A 683 -36.84 26.47 38.01
C LEU A 683 -35.32 26.55 38.19
N LEU A 684 -34.60 25.46 37.89
CA LEU A 684 -33.14 25.40 38.00
C LEU A 684 -32.42 25.97 36.79
N ARG A 685 -33.06 26.01 35.62
CA ARG A 685 -32.38 26.22 34.32
C ARG A 685 -32.98 27.34 33.47
N ALA A 686 -34.16 27.84 33.82
CA ALA A 686 -34.86 28.86 33.04
C ALA A 686 -34.10 30.19 33.03
N THR A 687 -34.01 30.77 31.84
CA THR A 687 -33.60 32.16 31.62
C THR A 687 -34.79 33.11 31.72
N ALA A 688 -34.56 34.42 31.75
CA ALA A 688 -35.62 35.43 31.87
C ALA A 688 -36.70 35.33 30.77
N GLU A 689 -36.33 34.83 29.58
CA GLU A 689 -37.23 34.62 28.44
C GLU A 689 -38.12 33.37 28.61
N GLU A 690 -37.71 32.40 29.45
CA GLU A 690 -38.40 31.12 29.68
C GLU A 690 -39.32 31.15 30.92
N HIS A 691 -39.49 32.31 31.57
CA HIS A 691 -40.37 32.49 32.73
C HIS A 691 -41.85 32.14 32.45
N ALA A 692 -42.28 32.23 31.19
CA ALA A 692 -43.62 31.81 30.78
C ALA A 692 -43.83 30.29 30.94
N ASP A 693 -42.78 29.49 30.70
CA ASP A 693 -42.83 28.04 30.81
C ASP A 693 -42.79 27.58 32.26
N VAL A 694 -41.97 28.23 33.10
CA VAL A 694 -42.00 28.08 34.56
C VAL A 694 -43.41 28.35 35.10
N ARG A 695 -44.03 29.47 34.67
CA ARG A 695 -45.38 29.84 35.09
C ARG A 695 -46.43 28.81 34.65
N TYR A 696 -46.32 28.31 33.42
CA TYR A 696 -47.21 27.27 32.90
C TYR A 696 -47.14 25.99 33.73
N TRP A 697 -45.93 25.46 33.97
CA TRP A 697 -45.78 24.21 34.73
C TRP A 697 -46.09 24.37 36.21
N THR A 698 -45.87 25.57 36.78
CA THR A 698 -46.31 25.88 38.15
C THR A 698 -47.82 25.72 38.27
N LEU A 699 -48.59 26.25 37.31
CA LEU A 699 -50.05 26.09 37.28
C LEU A 699 -50.47 24.64 37.07
N GLN A 700 -49.76 23.88 36.23
CA GLN A 700 -50.07 22.47 35.96
C GLN A 700 -49.74 21.51 37.12
N VAL A 701 -48.84 21.89 38.04
CA VAL A 701 -48.57 21.14 39.27
C VAL A 701 -49.59 21.48 40.38
N MET A 702 -50.16 22.69 40.35
CA MET A 702 -51.19 23.12 41.31
C MET A 702 -52.60 22.61 40.98
N GLN A 703 -52.85 22.20 39.73
CA GLN A 703 -54.07 21.54 39.24
C GLN A 703 -53.93 20.02 39.37
#